data_AF-A0A6B3P765-F1
#
_entry.id   AF-A0A6B3P765-F1
#
_cell.length_a   1.000
_cell.length_b   1.000
_cell.length_c   1.000
_cell.angle_alpha   90.00
_cell.angle_beta   90.00
_cell.angle_gamma   90.00
#
_symmetry.space_group_name_H-M   'P 1'
#
loop_
_entity.id
_entity.type
_entity.pdbx_description
1 polymer ?
#
loop_
_entity_poly.entity_id
_entity_poly.type
_entity_poly.pdbx_seq_one_letter_code
_entity_poly.pdbx_strand_id
1 'polypeptide(L)'
;MNYKPDPIDTSKVNLTTEHLKITELLAKNTHEIWAKQRFSEGWKYGKNRDDAQKLHPGLVPYEELPESEKEYDRVVSMGVIKTLLAIGYRIEGSKTTTEKTATVDDSNLSLILESLKKSSQLNLKSLQTIRRETINLHLRYPEIFRILGEYILKLGEPLMAYDILSEGLKEWPNDIRLQQLLVLSLARSGATQRANNLLLELVNSGKNDEETICLLARTHKDLWQQASSPEESTQQIALAAQRYQQAYQMSGDYYPGINAATMTMLMGDAETAKAIAVEVREKCLAELPPVSQRNENDYWLLATLGETALILGENSEAEDWYGQAVKQSKGKFGNLSSTRRNATLILEYRQGDINWVKNCLPISRVVVFSGHMIDEPGRTIPRFPPEIESQVYEAIRDRLIQLDARLGYASAACGSDILFLEALSELEGETHIVLPHEREQFIKNSIDIIPNSNWRQRFEQVLEKATEVIIPTHYNLEHSNIAYEYTNRILYGMAKMRAEQLDTELIPMAVWNQQIGGIGGTARAVEFWRQWNNNVEIIDIQQILQSVMTQKVEILNTLSTPPTPLQPTSAPEDENRLIMALLFADVKSYSKLKENQISLFVEYFLGAVAKFEAKSDYKPVMKNTWGDALYYVFSNVRDAGLFALEICNLVQSTDWEKVGLPASLNLRVALHTGVVYKYTNPITGMTTYSGTHVSYAARIEPITPPGKVYSSQAFAAMVASEGVKEFTCDYVGQTSLAKGYGTFPTYHLRRCGGG
;
A
#
# COMPACT_ATOMS: atom_id res chain seq x y z
N MET A 1 7.66 -65.21 6.43
CA MET A 1 8.38 -63.92 6.33
C MET A 1 9.35 -63.83 7.50
N ASN A 2 10.66 -63.80 7.27
CA ASN A 2 11.64 -63.50 8.31
C ASN A 2 11.92 -61.99 8.30
N TYR A 3 10.98 -61.20 8.84
CA TYR A 3 11.21 -59.79 9.10
C TYR A 3 11.90 -59.65 10.45
N LYS A 4 13.05 -58.96 10.48
CA LYS A 4 13.77 -58.62 11.71
C LYS A 4 13.90 -57.10 11.76
N PRO A 5 13.18 -56.41 12.66
CA PRO A 5 13.26 -54.96 12.76
C PRO A 5 14.67 -54.51 13.18
N ASP A 6 15.16 -53.46 12.54
CA ASP A 6 16.48 -52.85 12.79
C ASP A 6 16.32 -51.32 12.93
N PRO A 7 15.79 -50.83 14.07
CA PRO A 7 15.55 -49.40 14.29
C PRO A 7 16.86 -48.65 14.54
N ILE A 8 16.85 -47.35 14.26
CA ILE A 8 17.98 -46.46 14.56
C ILE A 8 18.29 -46.49 16.07
N ASP A 9 19.56 -46.73 16.42
CA ASP A 9 20.00 -46.77 17.82
C ASP A 9 19.95 -45.37 18.44
N THR A 10 18.99 -45.17 19.34
CA THR A 10 18.78 -43.92 20.08
C THR A 10 19.23 -44.00 21.53
N SER A 11 19.89 -45.08 21.95
CA SER A 11 20.29 -45.33 23.34
C SER A 11 21.24 -44.26 23.92
N LYS A 12 22.00 -43.59 23.05
CA LYS A 12 22.96 -42.54 23.41
C LYS A 12 22.39 -41.12 23.32
N VAL A 13 21.13 -40.96 22.92
CA VAL A 13 20.48 -39.65 22.77
C VAL A 13 19.81 -39.24 24.08
N ASN A 14 20.36 -38.21 24.71
CA ASN A 14 19.79 -37.59 25.90
C ASN A 14 18.88 -36.42 25.50
N LEU A 15 17.62 -36.47 25.91
CA LEU A 15 16.68 -35.36 25.70
C LEU A 15 16.89 -34.29 26.77
N THR A 16 16.96 -33.03 26.35
CA THR A 16 16.99 -31.87 27.25
C THR A 16 15.59 -31.52 27.74
N THR A 17 15.48 -30.66 28.76
CA THR A 17 14.20 -30.15 29.27
C THR A 17 13.34 -29.49 28.19
N GLU A 18 13.95 -28.82 27.21
CA GLU A 18 13.24 -28.22 26.08
C GLU A 18 12.66 -29.28 25.12
N HIS A 19 13.41 -30.35 24.84
CA HIS A 19 12.91 -31.48 24.04
C HIS A 19 11.73 -32.19 24.73
N LEU A 20 11.74 -32.28 26.06
CA LEU A 20 10.63 -32.85 26.82
C LEU A 20 9.37 -31.96 26.76
N LYS A 21 9.51 -30.64 26.73
CA LYS A 21 8.36 -29.73 26.53
C LYS A 21 7.71 -29.91 25.15
N ILE A 22 8.51 -30.07 24.10
CA ILE A 22 8.01 -30.30 22.73
C ILE A 22 7.36 -31.68 22.61
N THR A 23 7.83 -32.66 23.37
CA THR A 23 7.23 -34.00 23.41
C THR A 23 5.74 -33.96 23.74
N GLU A 24 5.34 -33.15 24.72
CA GLU A 24 3.94 -33.04 25.13
C GLU A 24 3.06 -32.42 24.03
N LEU A 25 3.58 -31.40 23.34
CA LEU A 25 2.90 -30.76 22.22
C LEU A 25 2.75 -31.71 21.03
N LEU A 26 3.77 -32.52 20.75
CA LEU A 26 3.72 -33.53 19.69
C LEU A 26 2.78 -34.69 20.04
N ALA A 27 2.75 -35.13 21.31
CA ALA A 27 1.84 -36.16 21.77
C ALA A 27 0.38 -35.70 21.61
N LYS A 28 0.07 -34.48 22.07
CA LYS A 28 -1.25 -33.87 21.88
C LYS A 28 -1.63 -33.76 20.40
N ASN A 29 -0.74 -33.24 19.56
CA ASN A 29 -1.04 -33.08 18.13
C ASN A 29 -1.22 -34.43 17.42
N THR A 30 -0.44 -35.45 17.80
CA THR A 30 -0.58 -36.82 17.27
C THR A 30 -1.96 -37.38 17.59
N HIS A 31 -2.43 -37.19 18.83
CA HIS A 31 -3.77 -37.57 19.24
C HIS A 31 -4.86 -36.82 18.45
N GLU A 32 -4.74 -35.50 18.30
CA GLU A 32 -5.72 -34.70 17.54
C GLU A 32 -5.80 -35.13 16.07
N ILE A 33 -4.67 -35.44 15.44
CA ILE A 33 -4.63 -35.96 14.05
C ILE A 33 -5.32 -37.33 13.97
N TRP A 34 -5.01 -38.23 14.90
CA TRP A 34 -5.65 -39.55 14.96
C TRP A 34 -7.16 -39.42 15.17
N ALA A 35 -7.59 -38.58 16.11
CA ALA A 35 -9.00 -38.36 16.43
C ALA A 35 -9.75 -37.77 15.23
N LYS A 36 -9.17 -36.76 14.56
CA LYS A 36 -9.71 -36.17 13.33
C LYS A 36 -9.87 -37.20 12.22
N GLN A 37 -8.87 -38.06 12.02
CA GLN A 37 -8.95 -39.15 11.05
C GLN A 37 -10.08 -40.12 11.40
N ARG A 38 -10.17 -40.55 12.66
CA ARG A 38 -11.22 -41.48 13.11
C ARG A 38 -12.62 -40.88 12.98
N PHE A 39 -12.82 -39.59 13.29
CA PHE A 39 -14.09 -38.91 13.03
C PHE A 39 -14.44 -38.92 11.53
N SER A 40 -13.46 -38.68 10.65
CA SER A 40 -13.69 -38.73 9.19
C SER A 40 -14.05 -40.12 8.68
N GLU A 41 -13.56 -41.16 9.35
CA GLU A 41 -13.90 -42.57 9.08
C GLU A 41 -15.24 -42.99 9.71
N GLY A 42 -15.95 -42.07 10.36
CA GLY A 42 -17.27 -42.28 10.97
C GLY A 42 -17.24 -42.84 12.39
N TRP A 43 -16.08 -42.83 13.06
CA TRP A 43 -15.98 -43.21 14.47
C TRP A 43 -16.53 -42.14 15.40
N LYS A 44 -17.05 -42.57 16.55
CA LYS A 44 -17.64 -41.70 17.56
C LYS A 44 -17.15 -42.09 18.95
N TYR A 45 -17.28 -41.17 19.90
CA TYR A 45 -17.00 -41.46 21.29
C TYR A 45 -17.93 -42.55 21.83
N GLY A 46 -17.37 -43.50 22.57
CA GLY A 46 -18.12 -44.48 23.36
C GLY A 46 -17.28 -45.01 24.52
N LYS A 47 -17.93 -45.32 25.66
CA LYS A 47 -17.23 -45.71 26.91
C LYS A 47 -16.33 -46.94 26.76
N ASN A 48 -16.66 -47.83 25.83
CA ASN A 48 -15.85 -49.00 25.48
C ASN A 48 -15.64 -49.00 23.96
N ARG A 49 -14.52 -49.59 23.52
CA ARG A 49 -14.24 -49.75 22.10
C ARG A 49 -15.19 -50.79 21.49
N ASP A 50 -15.86 -50.42 20.41
CA ASP A 50 -16.73 -51.28 19.61
C ASP A 50 -16.49 -50.99 18.12
N ASP A 51 -15.73 -51.86 17.45
CA ASP A 51 -15.33 -51.65 16.06
C ASP A 51 -16.51 -51.80 15.09
N ALA A 52 -17.55 -52.56 15.45
CA ALA A 52 -18.74 -52.75 14.61
C ALA A 52 -19.63 -51.51 14.61
N GLN A 53 -19.76 -50.85 15.77
CA GLN A 53 -20.49 -49.58 15.92
C GLN A 53 -19.59 -48.35 15.72
N LYS A 54 -18.29 -48.57 15.45
CA LYS A 54 -17.24 -47.55 15.34
C LYS A 54 -17.18 -46.62 16.57
N LEU A 55 -17.18 -47.21 17.76
CA LEU A 55 -17.03 -46.48 19.03
C LEU A 55 -15.61 -46.63 19.57
N HIS A 56 -15.02 -45.55 20.06
CA HIS A 56 -13.70 -45.58 20.69
C HIS A 56 -13.65 -44.68 21.94
N PRO A 57 -13.12 -45.16 23.08
CA PRO A 57 -13.06 -44.40 24.34
C PRO A 57 -12.09 -43.23 24.28
N GLY A 58 -11.05 -43.33 23.44
CA GLY A 58 -10.07 -42.26 23.24
C GLY A 58 -10.54 -41.08 22.39
N LEU A 59 -11.75 -41.08 21.81
CA LEU A 59 -12.26 -39.93 21.01
C LEU A 59 -12.77 -38.80 21.91
N VAL A 60 -11.88 -38.30 22.76
CA VAL A 60 -12.05 -37.19 23.70
C VAL A 60 -10.87 -36.21 23.53
N PRO A 61 -10.98 -34.96 24.00
CA PRO A 61 -9.84 -34.04 24.03
C PRO A 61 -8.63 -34.68 24.71
N TYR A 62 -7.42 -34.37 24.23
CA TYR A 62 -6.19 -34.97 24.75
C TYR A 62 -6.09 -34.86 26.29
N GLU A 63 -6.49 -33.72 26.87
CA GLU A 63 -6.49 -33.47 28.31
C GLU A 63 -7.32 -34.49 29.12
N GLU A 64 -8.36 -35.06 28.52
CA GLU A 64 -9.32 -35.98 29.14
C GLU A 64 -8.92 -37.46 28.97
N LEU A 65 -7.84 -37.75 28.23
CA LEU A 65 -7.32 -39.11 28.11
C LEU A 65 -6.78 -39.65 29.44
N PRO A 66 -6.87 -40.98 29.67
CA PRO A 66 -6.12 -41.63 30.73
C PRO A 66 -4.61 -41.39 30.58
N GLU A 67 -3.90 -41.20 31.69
CA GLU A 67 -2.44 -40.97 31.65
C GLU A 67 -1.67 -42.11 30.99
N SER A 68 -2.18 -43.35 31.02
CA SER A 68 -1.58 -44.48 30.30
C SER A 68 -1.60 -44.33 28.77
N GLU A 69 -2.65 -43.70 28.22
CA GLU A 69 -2.77 -43.43 26.78
C GLU A 69 -1.92 -42.22 26.39
N LYS A 70 -1.94 -41.15 27.20
CA LYS A 70 -1.05 -39.99 27.00
C LYS A 70 0.42 -40.39 27.03
N GLU A 71 0.78 -41.31 27.93
CA GLU A 71 2.15 -41.82 28.04
C GLU A 71 2.58 -42.62 26.81
N TYR A 72 1.66 -43.38 26.20
CA TYR A 72 1.93 -44.04 24.93
C TYR A 72 2.27 -43.04 23.83
N ASP A 73 1.47 -41.97 23.68
CA ASP A 73 1.71 -40.91 22.70
C ASP A 73 3.01 -40.14 22.97
N ARG A 74 3.34 -39.89 24.25
CA ARG A 74 4.62 -39.30 24.67
C ARG A 74 5.80 -40.18 24.27
N VAL A 75 5.75 -41.49 24.53
CA VAL A 75 6.82 -42.42 24.19
C VAL A 75 7.06 -42.47 22.68
N VAL A 76 6.01 -42.50 21.88
CA VAL A 76 6.11 -42.44 20.41
C VAL A 76 6.75 -41.12 19.96
N SER A 77 6.28 -40.00 20.51
CA SER A 77 6.80 -38.66 20.19
C SER A 77 8.27 -38.49 20.60
N MET A 78 8.67 -39.01 21.76
CA MET A 78 10.07 -39.05 22.21
C MET A 78 10.94 -39.88 21.26
N GLY A 79 10.43 -41.00 20.76
CA GLY A 79 11.11 -41.84 19.77
C GLY A 79 11.44 -41.07 18.50
N VAL A 80 10.49 -40.26 18.00
CA VAL A 80 10.70 -39.39 16.82
C VAL A 80 11.79 -38.35 17.09
N ILE A 81 11.69 -37.62 18.21
CA ILE A 81 12.70 -36.60 18.58
C ILE A 81 14.09 -37.24 18.71
N LYS A 82 14.20 -38.36 19.42
CA LYS A 82 15.48 -39.05 19.59
C LYS A 82 16.06 -39.53 18.26
N THR A 83 15.22 -40.00 17.35
CA THR A 83 15.64 -40.44 16.02
C THR A 83 16.20 -39.27 15.21
N LEU A 84 15.51 -38.13 15.20
CA LEU A 84 15.98 -36.91 14.51
C LEU A 84 17.36 -36.46 15.04
N LEU A 85 17.52 -36.44 16.36
CA LEU A 85 18.79 -36.09 17.00
C LEU A 85 19.90 -37.11 16.69
N ALA A 86 19.59 -38.42 16.65
CA ALA A 86 20.54 -39.46 16.31
C ALA A 86 21.05 -39.37 14.86
N ILE A 87 20.22 -38.87 13.93
CA ILE A 87 20.57 -38.67 12.52
C ILE A 87 21.33 -37.34 12.29
N GLY A 88 21.49 -36.51 13.33
CA GLY A 88 22.28 -35.28 13.30
C GLY A 88 21.50 -33.98 13.08
N TYR A 89 20.17 -34.04 13.12
CA TYR A 89 19.34 -32.83 13.13
C TYR A 89 19.37 -32.14 14.49
N ARG A 90 19.14 -30.81 14.51
CA ARG A 90 18.92 -30.02 15.73
C ARG A 90 17.49 -29.50 15.75
N ILE A 91 16.88 -29.49 16.93
CA ILE A 91 15.53 -28.98 17.14
C ILE A 91 15.64 -27.73 18.02
N GLU A 92 15.35 -26.57 17.45
CA GLU A 92 15.38 -25.27 18.12
C GLU A 92 13.97 -24.67 18.14
N GLY A 93 13.45 -24.36 19.32
CA GLY A 93 12.14 -23.73 19.48
C GLY A 93 12.25 -22.20 19.41
N SER A 94 11.34 -21.54 18.67
CA SER A 94 11.18 -20.09 18.75
C SER A 94 10.81 -19.72 20.20
N LYS A 95 11.67 -18.96 20.89
CA LYS A 95 11.46 -18.53 22.27
C LYS A 95 10.30 -17.53 22.37
N THR A 96 9.10 -18.05 22.42
CA THR A 96 7.88 -17.35 22.83
C THR A 96 7.11 -18.30 23.74
N THR A 97 7.36 -18.25 25.05
CA THR A 97 6.43 -17.77 26.10
C THR A 97 7.12 -17.73 27.47
N THR A 98 7.02 -16.57 28.14
CA THR A 98 6.95 -16.37 29.60
C THR A 98 7.84 -17.21 30.52
N GLU A 99 9.03 -16.69 30.80
CA GLU A 99 9.54 -16.61 32.18
C GLU A 99 10.44 -15.37 32.29
N LYS A 100 10.15 -14.53 33.28
CA LYS A 100 10.89 -13.30 33.58
C LYS A 100 12.31 -13.65 34.00
N THR A 101 13.23 -13.74 33.04
CA THR A 101 14.66 -13.58 33.29
C THR A 101 15.23 -12.61 32.26
N ALA A 102 15.63 -11.45 32.77
CA ALA A 102 16.39 -10.44 32.04
C ALA A 102 17.71 -11.07 31.58
N THR A 103 18.10 -10.89 30.29
CA THR A 103 19.50 -10.89 29.74
C THR A 103 19.63 -11.24 28.23
N VAL A 104 18.57 -11.18 27.43
CA VAL A 104 18.62 -11.19 25.94
C VAL A 104 18.28 -9.72 25.54
N ASP A 105 19.03 -8.87 24.82
CA ASP A 105 20.09 -9.08 23.83
C ASP A 105 20.66 -7.73 23.27
N ASP A 106 21.38 -6.91 24.03
CA ASP A 106 21.91 -5.62 23.50
C ASP A 106 22.98 -5.85 22.39
N SER A 107 23.70 -6.98 22.42
CA SER A 107 24.72 -7.33 21.42
C SER A 107 24.13 -7.72 20.06
N ASN A 108 23.07 -8.53 20.04
CA ASN A 108 22.45 -8.94 18.78
C ASN A 108 21.61 -7.80 18.20
N LEU A 109 21.05 -6.94 19.06
CA LEU A 109 20.43 -5.70 18.60
C LEU A 109 21.45 -4.75 17.96
N SER A 110 22.62 -4.60 18.56
CA SER A 110 23.72 -3.83 17.98
C SER A 110 24.15 -4.41 16.64
N LEU A 111 24.25 -5.73 16.51
CA LEU A 111 24.60 -6.41 15.25
C LEU A 111 23.50 -6.27 14.18
N ILE A 112 22.23 -6.35 14.56
CA ILE A 112 21.09 -6.10 13.66
C ILE A 112 21.13 -4.63 13.21
N LEU A 113 21.23 -3.67 14.13
CA LEU A 113 21.28 -2.24 13.81
C LEU A 113 22.52 -1.88 12.97
N GLU A 114 23.67 -2.50 13.23
CA GLU A 114 24.90 -2.29 12.48
C GLU A 114 24.82 -2.94 11.10
N SER A 115 24.21 -4.12 10.98
CA SER A 115 23.88 -4.75 9.69
C SER A 115 22.92 -3.89 8.88
N LEU A 116 21.88 -3.33 9.50
CA LEU A 116 20.92 -2.43 8.85
C LEU A 116 21.58 -1.12 8.39
N LYS A 117 22.49 -0.56 9.20
CA LYS A 117 23.26 0.65 8.85
C LYS A 117 24.29 0.40 7.76
N LYS A 118 24.88 -0.80 7.70
CA LYS A 118 25.94 -1.17 6.74
C LYS A 118 25.42 -1.71 5.42
N SER A 119 24.19 -2.24 5.38
CA SER A 119 23.61 -2.72 4.13
C SER A 119 23.18 -1.53 3.27
N SER A 120 24.03 -1.15 2.31
CA SER A 120 23.67 -0.32 1.14
C SER A 120 22.65 -1.00 0.21
N GLN A 121 22.18 -2.20 0.58
CA GLN A 121 21.32 -3.10 -0.20
C GLN A 121 20.06 -3.54 0.57
N LEU A 122 19.64 -2.83 1.62
CA LEU A 122 18.31 -3.04 2.20
C LEU A 122 17.27 -2.58 1.17
N ASN A 123 16.81 -3.52 0.36
CA ASN A 123 15.66 -3.35 -0.52
C ASN A 123 14.35 -3.46 0.29
N LEU A 124 13.25 -2.99 -0.29
CA LEU A 124 11.95 -2.97 0.40
C LEU A 124 11.50 -4.35 0.89
N LYS A 125 11.91 -5.42 0.20
CA LYS A 125 11.69 -6.83 0.60
C LYS A 125 12.32 -7.18 1.94
N SER A 126 13.55 -6.73 2.16
CA SER A 126 14.26 -6.92 3.43
C SER A 126 13.53 -6.15 4.54
N LEU A 127 13.01 -4.95 4.25
CA LEU A 127 12.22 -4.15 5.20
C LEU A 127 10.84 -4.74 5.51
N GLN A 128 10.16 -5.37 4.56
CA GLN A 128 8.90 -6.06 4.80
C GLN A 128 9.10 -7.31 5.68
N THR A 129 10.22 -8.01 5.48
CA THR A 129 10.64 -9.14 6.33
C THR A 129 10.95 -8.66 7.74
N ILE A 130 11.74 -7.59 7.85
CA ILE A 130 12.02 -6.93 9.13
C ILE A 130 10.74 -6.42 9.78
N ARG A 131 9.77 -5.88 9.04
CA ARG A 131 8.47 -5.45 9.59
C ARG A 131 7.70 -6.63 10.18
N ARG A 132 7.62 -7.77 9.49
CA ARG A 132 6.99 -9.00 10.02
C ARG A 132 7.70 -9.51 11.27
N GLU A 133 9.02 -9.44 11.31
CA GLU A 133 9.81 -9.91 12.46
C GLU A 133 9.76 -8.90 13.62
N THR A 134 9.81 -7.60 13.33
CA THR A 134 9.79 -6.47 14.28
C THR A 134 8.47 -6.37 15.03
N ILE A 135 7.34 -6.61 14.36
CA ILE A 135 6.01 -6.65 15.02
C ILE A 135 5.90 -7.82 16.01
N ASN A 136 6.69 -8.89 15.81
CA ASN A 136 6.74 -10.04 16.72
C ASN A 136 7.81 -9.90 17.81
N LEU A 137 8.70 -8.91 17.70
CA LEU A 137 9.73 -8.64 18.69
C LEU A 137 9.18 -7.65 19.74
N HIS A 138 9.15 -8.06 21.01
CA HIS A 138 8.93 -7.13 22.13
C HIS A 138 10.19 -6.30 22.36
N LEU A 139 10.44 -5.38 21.43
CA LEU A 139 11.62 -4.51 21.44
C LEU A 139 11.55 -3.62 22.68
N ARG A 140 12.63 -3.55 23.45
CA ARG A 140 12.68 -2.77 24.71
C ARG A 140 13.06 -1.31 24.49
N TYR A 141 13.39 -0.93 23.25
CA TYR A 141 13.98 0.37 22.94
C TYR A 141 13.30 1.02 21.71
N PRO A 142 13.04 2.34 21.75
CA PRO A 142 12.47 3.08 20.62
C PRO A 142 13.45 3.18 19.43
N GLU A 143 14.76 2.97 19.66
CA GLU A 143 15.83 3.20 18.69
C GLU A 143 15.66 2.43 17.37
N ILE A 144 15.09 1.23 17.43
CA ILE A 144 14.88 0.39 16.25
C ILE A 144 13.78 0.99 15.38
N PHE A 145 12.69 1.43 15.99
CA PHE A 145 11.60 2.09 15.28
C PHE A 145 12.07 3.41 14.67
N ARG A 146 12.95 4.15 15.36
CA ARG A 146 13.59 5.35 14.80
C ARG A 146 14.44 5.02 13.58
N ILE A 147 15.37 4.07 13.70
CA ILE A 147 16.28 3.68 12.61
C ILE A 147 15.52 3.13 11.41
N LEU A 148 14.54 2.25 11.65
CA LEU A 148 13.69 1.72 10.58
C LEU A 148 12.86 2.82 9.92
N GLY A 149 12.21 3.67 10.72
CA GLY A 149 11.43 4.79 10.21
C GLY A 149 12.27 5.75 9.35
N GLU A 150 13.46 6.12 9.82
CA GLU A 150 14.40 6.96 9.06
C GLU A 150 14.84 6.30 7.76
N TYR A 151 15.21 5.02 7.80
CA TYR A 151 15.68 4.30 6.62
C TYR A 151 14.57 4.15 5.57
N ILE A 152 13.35 3.79 5.99
CA ILE A 152 12.19 3.67 5.11
C ILE A 152 11.81 5.04 4.51
N LEU A 153 11.87 6.12 5.29
CA LEU A 153 11.68 7.48 4.77
C LEU A 153 12.75 7.85 3.74
N LYS A 154 14.02 7.46 3.94
CA LYS A 154 15.11 7.68 2.96
C LYS A 154 14.88 6.92 1.64
N LEU A 155 14.18 5.80 1.67
CA LEU A 155 13.77 5.07 0.46
C LEU A 155 12.54 5.65 -0.24
N GLY A 156 11.91 6.71 0.32
CA GLY A 156 10.72 7.30 -0.29
C GLY A 156 9.43 6.52 -0.01
N GLU A 157 9.38 5.76 1.09
CA GLU A 157 8.24 4.91 1.46
C GLU A 157 7.50 5.42 2.72
N PRO A 158 6.92 6.64 2.68
CA PRO A 158 6.36 7.29 3.87
C PRO A 158 5.19 6.52 4.49
N LEU A 159 4.42 5.77 3.70
CA LEU A 159 3.30 4.99 4.22
C LEU A 159 3.77 3.86 5.12
N MET A 160 4.80 3.13 4.68
CA MET A 160 5.42 2.06 5.48
C MET A 160 6.13 2.64 6.71
N ALA A 161 6.79 3.79 6.58
CA ALA A 161 7.41 4.46 7.71
C ALA A 161 6.37 4.83 8.77
N TYR A 162 5.24 5.40 8.36
CA TYR A 162 4.14 5.73 9.25
C TYR A 162 3.68 4.51 10.06
N ASP A 163 3.55 3.34 9.43
CA ASP A 163 3.08 2.13 10.10
C ASP A 163 4.04 1.66 11.20
N ILE A 164 5.34 1.61 10.89
CA ILE A 164 6.37 1.20 11.86
C ILE A 164 6.44 2.21 13.01
N LEU A 165 6.44 3.50 12.69
CA LEU A 165 6.53 4.57 13.69
C LEU A 165 5.29 4.64 14.57
N SER A 166 4.11 4.38 14.00
CA SER A 166 2.85 4.28 14.75
C SER A 166 2.88 3.13 15.74
N GLU A 167 3.46 1.99 15.36
CA GLU A 167 3.63 0.85 16.28
C GLU A 167 4.56 1.21 17.43
N GLY A 168 5.71 1.84 17.15
CA GLY A 168 6.62 2.31 18.19
C GLY A 168 5.95 3.29 19.16
N LEU A 169 5.12 4.21 18.66
CA LEU A 169 4.42 5.20 19.49
C LEU A 169 3.32 4.62 20.38
N LYS A 170 2.83 3.39 20.13
CA LYS A 170 1.92 2.70 21.08
C LYS A 170 2.63 2.42 22.40
N GLU A 171 3.89 2.03 22.35
CA GLU A 171 4.71 1.68 23.51
C GLU A 171 5.45 2.91 24.09
N TRP A 172 5.93 3.83 23.23
CA TRP A 172 6.62 5.06 23.65
C TRP A 172 5.92 6.33 23.14
N PRO A 173 4.71 6.66 23.64
CA PRO A 173 3.91 7.77 23.12
C PRO A 173 4.55 9.15 23.30
N ASN A 174 5.53 9.28 24.20
CA ASN A 174 6.21 10.53 24.51
C ASN A 174 7.58 10.68 23.82
N ASP A 175 8.00 9.70 23.03
CA ASP A 175 9.28 9.73 22.32
C ASP A 175 9.26 10.78 21.21
N ILE A 176 9.97 11.89 21.43
CA ILE A 176 9.94 13.06 20.53
C ILE A 176 10.41 12.68 19.13
N ARG A 177 11.47 11.87 19.01
CA ARG A 177 12.01 11.50 17.69
C ARG A 177 11.05 10.62 16.92
N LEU A 178 10.38 9.65 17.58
CA LEU A 178 9.33 8.88 16.93
C LEU A 178 8.15 9.77 16.50
N GLN A 179 7.75 10.74 17.32
CA GLN A 179 6.69 11.70 16.97
C GLN A 179 7.09 12.54 15.74
N GLN A 180 8.32 13.06 15.70
CA GLN A 180 8.87 13.83 14.58
C GLN A 180 8.91 13.00 13.29
N LEU A 181 9.43 11.77 13.34
CA LEU A 181 9.48 10.89 12.19
C LEU A 181 8.08 10.51 11.70
N LEU A 182 7.13 10.27 12.61
CA LEU A 182 5.74 9.98 12.26
C LEU A 182 5.13 11.17 11.51
N VAL A 183 5.31 12.38 12.02
CA VAL A 183 4.85 13.61 11.37
C VAL A 183 5.52 13.80 10.02
N LEU A 184 6.83 13.57 9.90
CA LEU A 184 7.54 13.64 8.62
C LEU A 184 6.97 12.65 7.60
N SER A 185 6.59 11.45 8.05
CA SER A 185 5.93 10.45 7.20
C SER A 185 4.55 10.93 6.71
N LEU A 186 3.76 11.59 7.57
CA LEU A 186 2.49 12.21 7.20
C LEU A 186 2.67 13.37 6.20
N ALA A 187 3.66 14.24 6.43
CA ALA A 187 3.94 15.35 5.52
C ALA A 187 4.35 14.83 4.12
N ARG A 188 5.22 13.80 4.06
CA ARG A 188 5.66 13.18 2.80
C ARG A 188 4.59 12.36 2.09
N SER A 189 3.54 11.93 2.79
CA SER A 189 2.39 11.24 2.19
C SER A 189 1.27 12.19 1.76
N GLY A 190 1.43 13.51 1.93
CA GLY A 190 0.45 14.52 1.55
C GLY A 190 -0.58 14.85 2.66
N ALA A 191 -0.54 14.16 3.80
CA ALA A 191 -1.41 14.40 4.96
C ALA A 191 -1.00 15.65 5.77
N THR A 192 -0.80 16.77 5.07
CA THR A 192 -0.12 17.98 5.52
C THR A 192 -0.79 18.63 6.72
N GLN A 193 -2.11 18.84 6.68
CA GLN A 193 -2.85 19.45 7.78
C GLN A 193 -2.73 18.63 9.07
N ARG A 194 -2.78 17.31 8.95
CA ARG A 194 -2.67 16.42 10.11
C ARG A 194 -1.27 16.50 10.71
N ALA A 195 -0.24 16.47 9.86
CA ALA A 195 1.14 16.68 10.29
C ALA A 195 1.31 18.03 11.00
N ASN A 196 0.77 19.12 10.44
CA ASN A 196 0.81 20.46 11.02
C ASN A 196 0.14 20.51 12.40
N ASN A 197 -1.07 19.96 12.53
CA ASN A 197 -1.81 19.97 13.80
C ASN A 197 -1.05 19.22 14.90
N LEU A 198 -0.47 18.04 14.59
CA LEU A 198 0.33 17.28 15.55
C LEU A 198 1.60 18.05 15.98
N LEU A 199 2.23 18.78 15.07
CA LEU A 199 3.38 19.64 15.39
C LEU A 199 2.99 20.84 16.25
N LEU A 200 1.85 21.46 15.99
CA LEU A 200 1.31 22.53 16.83
C LEU A 200 1.05 22.03 18.25
N GLU A 201 0.50 20.83 18.41
CA GLU A 201 0.32 20.19 19.72
C GLU A 201 1.66 19.97 20.44
N LEU A 202 2.67 19.47 19.73
CA LEU A 202 4.02 19.30 20.29
C LEU A 202 4.60 20.64 20.75
N VAL A 203 4.53 21.66 19.89
CA VAL A 203 5.05 23.00 20.19
C VAL A 203 4.32 23.64 21.39
N ASN A 204 2.98 23.52 21.42
CA ASN A 204 2.16 24.01 22.52
C ASN A 204 2.43 23.25 23.84
N SER A 205 2.88 22.00 23.76
CA SER A 205 3.32 21.22 24.93
C SER A 205 4.74 21.56 25.41
N GLY A 206 5.41 22.53 24.76
CA GLY A 206 6.75 23.00 25.12
C GLY A 206 7.90 22.27 24.39
N LYS A 207 7.60 21.36 23.45
CA LYS A 207 8.60 20.65 22.64
C LYS A 207 8.96 21.48 21.41
N ASN A 208 9.89 22.42 21.59
CA ASN A 208 10.26 23.44 20.61
C ASN A 208 11.71 23.31 20.13
N ASP A 209 12.23 22.08 20.01
CA ASP A 209 13.56 21.87 19.43
C ASP A 209 13.58 22.21 17.93
N GLU A 210 14.78 22.41 17.40
CA GLU A 210 15.00 22.86 16.02
C GLU A 210 14.30 21.97 14.99
N GLU A 211 14.43 20.64 15.08
CA GLU A 211 13.80 19.69 14.15
C GLU A 211 12.28 19.83 14.18
N THR A 212 11.67 19.94 15.37
CA THR A 212 10.21 20.14 15.50
C THR A 212 9.76 21.45 14.85
N ILE A 213 10.47 22.55 15.08
CA ILE A 213 10.15 23.85 14.47
C ILE A 213 10.35 23.80 12.95
N CYS A 214 11.38 23.10 12.47
CA CYS A 214 11.66 22.96 11.05
C CYS A 214 10.59 22.14 10.32
N LEU A 215 10.13 21.04 10.93
CA LEU A 215 8.99 20.27 10.41
C LEU A 215 7.70 21.10 10.43
N LEU A 216 7.49 21.95 11.44
CA LEU A 216 6.34 22.86 11.48
C LEU A 216 6.41 23.89 10.36
N ALA A 217 7.59 24.47 10.12
CA ALA A 217 7.83 25.37 8.99
C ALA A 217 7.53 24.70 7.65
N ARG A 218 7.99 23.46 7.47
CA ARG A 218 7.71 22.64 6.28
C ARG A 218 6.21 22.45 6.07
N THR A 219 5.47 22.06 7.09
CA THR A 219 4.03 21.83 6.94
C THR A 219 3.27 23.13 6.65
N HIS A 220 3.70 24.29 7.17
CA HIS A 220 3.13 25.58 6.76
C HIS A 220 3.45 25.93 5.31
N LYS A 221 4.66 25.62 4.81
CA LYS A 221 5.02 25.77 3.40
C LYS A 221 4.15 24.89 2.51
N ASP A 222 3.94 23.63 2.89
CA ASP A 222 3.09 22.69 2.15
C ASP A 222 1.61 23.15 2.17
N LEU A 223 1.11 23.68 3.30
CA LEU A 223 -0.24 24.26 3.40
C LEU A 223 -0.39 25.53 2.57
N TRP A 224 0.65 26.36 2.47
CA TRP A 224 0.66 27.53 1.59
C TRP A 224 0.44 27.14 0.12
N GLN A 225 1.10 26.07 -0.35
CA GLN A 225 0.90 25.55 -1.71
C GLN A 225 -0.48 24.92 -1.94
N GLN A 226 -1.14 24.48 -0.86
CA GLN A 226 -2.48 23.88 -0.89
C GLN A 226 -3.60 24.89 -0.59
N ALA A 227 -3.25 26.12 -0.23
CA ALA A 227 -4.19 27.13 0.23
C ALA A 227 -5.22 27.44 -0.87
N SER A 228 -6.49 27.47 -0.48
CA SER A 228 -7.59 27.72 -1.42
C SER A 228 -8.01 29.19 -1.49
N SER A 229 -7.60 29.99 -0.51
CA SER A 229 -7.84 31.44 -0.48
C SER A 229 -6.55 32.26 -0.39
N PRO A 230 -6.54 33.50 -0.94
CA PRO A 230 -5.40 34.41 -0.80
C PRO A 230 -5.05 34.73 0.65
N GLU A 231 -6.04 34.83 1.53
CA GLU A 231 -5.84 35.13 2.95
C GLU A 231 -5.13 33.98 3.66
N GLU A 232 -5.58 32.74 3.45
CA GLU A 232 -4.93 31.54 3.97
C GLU A 232 -3.52 31.42 3.42
N SER A 233 -3.34 31.62 2.11
CA SER A 233 -2.03 31.60 1.46
C SER A 233 -1.07 32.59 2.11
N THR A 234 -1.49 33.85 2.30
CA THR A 234 -0.69 34.90 2.94
C THR A 234 -0.33 34.55 4.38
N GLN A 235 -1.26 33.96 5.13
CA GLN A 235 -1.00 33.53 6.50
C GLN A 235 0.01 32.38 6.57
N GLN A 236 -0.16 31.35 5.72
CA GLN A 236 0.66 30.14 5.76
C GLN A 236 2.10 30.41 5.33
N ILE A 237 2.33 31.27 4.31
CA ILE A 237 3.70 31.63 3.90
C ILE A 237 4.44 32.42 4.98
N ALA A 238 3.74 33.35 5.65
CA ALA A 238 4.33 34.13 6.74
C ALA A 238 4.72 33.22 7.93
N LEU A 239 3.85 32.27 8.29
CA LEU A 239 4.15 31.26 9.32
C LEU A 239 5.33 30.38 8.91
N ALA A 240 5.39 29.92 7.65
CA ALA A 240 6.51 29.13 7.16
C ALA A 240 7.83 29.89 7.27
N ALA A 241 7.87 31.15 6.79
CA ALA A 241 9.05 31.99 6.86
C ALA A 241 9.53 32.23 8.29
N GLN A 242 8.61 32.61 9.18
CA GLN A 242 8.92 32.86 10.58
C GLN A 242 9.52 31.61 11.25
N ARG A 243 8.95 30.43 11.00
CA ARG A 243 9.41 29.19 11.62
C ARG A 243 10.74 28.70 11.06
N TYR A 244 10.98 28.82 9.75
CA TYR A 244 12.30 28.50 9.18
C TYR A 244 13.38 29.46 9.69
N GLN A 245 13.07 30.75 9.79
CA GLN A 245 14.00 31.73 10.35
C GLN A 245 14.30 31.43 11.83
N GLN A 246 13.29 31.07 12.61
CA GLN A 246 13.45 30.64 14.00
C GLN A 246 14.38 29.41 14.10
N ALA A 247 14.14 28.37 13.29
CA ALA A 247 15.00 27.18 13.28
C ALA A 247 16.45 27.52 12.88
N TYR A 248 16.63 28.36 11.84
CA TYR A 248 17.97 28.78 11.39
C TYR A 248 18.72 29.57 12.47
N GLN A 249 18.03 30.44 13.22
CA GLN A 249 18.63 31.16 14.34
C GLN A 249 19.04 30.25 15.50
N MET A 250 18.39 29.09 15.65
CA MET A 250 18.69 28.12 16.72
C MET A 250 19.90 27.24 16.41
N SER A 251 20.03 26.74 15.18
CA SER A 251 21.08 25.78 14.79
C SER A 251 22.19 26.38 13.93
N GLY A 252 21.87 27.39 13.12
CA GLY A 252 22.73 27.87 12.03
C GLY A 252 22.87 26.84 10.90
N ASP A 253 22.05 25.80 10.84
CA ASP A 253 22.16 24.73 9.85
C ASP A 253 21.67 25.12 8.45
N TYR A 254 22.29 24.51 7.44
CA TYR A 254 22.04 24.87 6.04
C TYR A 254 20.60 24.54 5.61
N TYR A 255 19.99 23.48 6.15
CA TYR A 255 18.63 23.06 5.78
C TYR A 255 17.54 24.08 6.21
N PRO A 256 17.45 24.51 7.48
CA PRO A 256 16.54 25.60 7.84
C PRO A 256 16.95 26.92 7.18
N GLY A 257 18.26 27.18 7.00
CA GLY A 257 18.77 28.39 6.35
C GLY A 257 18.31 28.56 4.90
N ILE A 258 18.47 27.54 4.05
CA ILE A 258 18.07 27.63 2.64
C ILE A 258 16.55 27.78 2.48
N ASN A 259 15.78 27.11 3.35
CA ASN A 259 14.33 27.26 3.34
C ASN A 259 13.91 28.64 3.87
N ALA A 260 14.60 29.20 4.87
CA ALA A 260 14.39 30.58 5.31
C ALA A 260 14.68 31.56 4.18
N ALA A 261 15.82 31.45 3.49
CA ALA A 261 16.14 32.26 2.32
C ALA A 261 15.05 32.15 1.24
N THR A 262 14.61 30.94 0.93
CA THR A 262 13.54 30.69 -0.06
C THR A 262 12.24 31.37 0.35
N MET A 263 11.77 31.19 1.60
CA MET A 263 10.51 31.80 2.05
C MET A 263 10.59 33.33 2.10
N THR A 264 11.72 33.88 2.56
CA THR A 264 11.97 35.34 2.59
C THR A 264 11.93 35.94 1.18
N MET A 265 12.50 35.23 0.20
CA MET A 265 12.43 35.64 -1.20
C MET A 265 10.99 35.66 -1.71
N LEU A 266 10.23 34.58 -1.47
CA LEU A 266 8.83 34.48 -1.89
C LEU A 266 7.93 35.54 -1.24
N MET A 267 8.27 36.02 -0.04
CA MET A 267 7.58 37.14 0.62
C MET A 267 7.95 38.52 0.05
N GLY A 268 8.87 38.61 -0.92
CA GLY A 268 9.25 39.86 -1.57
C GLY A 268 10.57 40.48 -1.09
N ASP A 269 11.25 39.89 -0.10
CA ASP A 269 12.50 40.42 0.44
C ASP A 269 13.71 39.70 -0.18
N ALA A 270 14.02 40.06 -1.42
CA ALA A 270 15.11 39.46 -2.17
C ALA A 270 16.50 39.79 -1.60
N GLU A 271 16.67 40.92 -0.91
CA GLU A 271 17.98 41.31 -0.35
C GLU A 271 18.34 40.43 0.85
N THR A 272 17.43 40.28 1.81
CA THR A 272 17.64 39.41 2.97
C THR A 272 17.78 37.95 2.54
N ALA A 273 16.97 37.50 1.57
CA ALA A 273 17.08 36.14 1.04
C ALA A 273 18.48 35.84 0.46
N LYS A 274 19.05 36.78 -0.31
CA LYS A 274 20.40 36.64 -0.86
C LYS A 274 21.47 36.62 0.23
N ALA A 275 21.33 37.46 1.26
CA ALA A 275 22.27 37.46 2.39
C ALA A 275 22.31 36.09 3.09
N ILE A 276 21.13 35.53 3.41
CA ILE A 276 21.02 34.17 4.00
C ILE A 276 21.61 33.12 3.05
N ALA A 277 21.32 33.21 1.74
CA ALA A 277 21.84 32.25 0.76
C ALA A 277 23.38 32.27 0.66
N VAL A 278 24.03 33.43 0.82
CA VAL A 278 25.50 33.53 0.87
C VAL A 278 26.05 32.79 2.08
N GLU A 279 25.51 33.04 3.28
CA GLU A 279 25.94 32.37 4.52
C GLU A 279 25.78 30.84 4.43
N VAL A 280 24.61 30.39 3.93
CA VAL A 280 24.32 28.97 3.73
C VAL A 280 25.29 28.34 2.73
N ARG A 281 25.59 29.03 1.62
CA ARG A 281 26.55 28.56 0.61
C ARG A 281 27.94 28.38 1.21
N GLU A 282 28.43 29.34 2.00
CA GLU A 282 29.73 29.25 2.67
C GLU A 282 29.79 28.04 3.62
N LYS A 283 28.73 27.81 4.41
CA LYS A 283 28.64 26.65 5.30
C LYS A 283 28.64 25.33 4.51
N CYS A 284 27.83 25.22 3.47
CA CYS A 284 27.78 24.01 2.63
C CYS A 284 29.12 23.72 1.97
N LEU A 285 29.82 24.73 1.44
CA LEU A 285 31.14 24.54 0.83
C LEU A 285 32.21 24.11 1.85
N ALA A 286 32.12 24.59 3.09
CA ALA A 286 33.04 24.18 4.16
C ALA A 286 32.83 22.72 4.59
N GLU A 287 31.59 22.22 4.54
CA GLU A 287 31.23 20.84 4.90
C GLU A 287 31.37 19.85 3.73
N LEU A 288 31.34 20.32 2.47
CA LEU A 288 31.32 19.46 1.30
C LEU A 288 32.66 18.72 1.11
N PRO A 289 32.67 17.38 1.09
CA PRO A 289 33.90 16.63 0.88
C PRO A 289 34.45 16.78 -0.55
N PRO A 290 35.76 16.52 -0.75
CA PRO A 290 36.37 16.48 -2.08
C PRO A 290 35.64 15.50 -3.00
N VAL A 291 35.58 15.80 -4.30
CA VAL A 291 34.84 15.01 -5.32
C VAL A 291 35.11 13.51 -5.22
N SER A 292 36.36 13.10 -4.97
CA SER A 292 36.77 11.69 -4.86
C SER A 292 36.23 10.95 -3.63
N GLN A 293 35.73 11.67 -2.63
CA GLN A 293 35.20 11.12 -1.37
C GLN A 293 33.67 11.29 -1.25
N ARG A 294 33.04 11.94 -2.23
CA ARG A 294 31.60 12.17 -2.20
C ARG A 294 30.81 10.88 -2.34
N ASN A 295 29.73 10.80 -1.58
CA ASN A 295 28.82 9.68 -1.54
C ASN A 295 27.36 10.16 -1.46
N GLU A 296 26.43 9.21 -1.32
CA GLU A 296 25.00 9.46 -1.29
C GLU A 296 24.53 10.36 -0.12
N ASN A 297 25.31 10.46 0.97
CA ASN A 297 24.97 11.31 2.10
C ASN A 297 25.20 12.80 1.80
N ASP A 298 25.98 13.12 0.77
CA ASP A 298 26.30 14.50 0.38
C ASP A 298 25.21 15.12 -0.52
N TYR A 299 24.16 14.35 -0.85
CA TYR A 299 23.07 14.80 -1.73
C TYR A 299 22.49 16.15 -1.28
N TRP A 300 22.17 16.30 0.01
CA TRP A 300 21.50 17.51 0.49
C TRP A 300 22.41 18.74 0.48
N LEU A 301 23.71 18.58 0.75
CA LEU A 301 24.68 19.67 0.60
C LEU A 301 24.75 20.15 -0.85
N LEU A 302 24.84 19.23 -1.82
CA LEU A 302 24.89 19.54 -3.24
C LEU A 302 23.59 20.20 -3.72
N ALA A 303 22.43 19.65 -3.31
CA ALA A 303 21.12 20.22 -3.64
C ALA A 303 20.96 21.64 -3.08
N THR A 304 21.35 21.86 -1.81
CA THR A 304 21.31 23.19 -1.18
C THR A 304 22.25 24.17 -1.87
N LEU A 305 23.45 23.76 -2.31
CA LEU A 305 24.33 24.61 -3.12
C LEU A 305 23.65 25.05 -4.42
N GLY A 306 22.97 24.13 -5.11
CA GLY A 306 22.16 24.45 -6.29
C GLY A 306 21.06 25.47 -6.00
N GLU A 307 20.36 25.34 -4.87
CA GLU A 307 19.32 26.28 -4.44
C GLU A 307 19.91 27.66 -4.09
N THR A 308 21.05 27.72 -3.41
CA THR A 308 21.72 29.00 -3.11
C THR A 308 22.11 29.74 -4.38
N ALA A 309 22.76 29.07 -5.33
CA ALA A 309 23.12 29.64 -6.63
C ALA A 309 21.87 30.15 -7.37
N LEU A 310 20.78 29.40 -7.31
CA LEU A 310 19.50 29.78 -7.91
C LEU A 310 18.87 31.02 -7.27
N ILE A 311 18.96 31.19 -5.95
CA ILE A 311 18.51 32.42 -5.26
C ILE A 311 19.39 33.62 -5.64
N LEU A 312 20.69 33.40 -5.81
CA LEU A 312 21.67 34.44 -6.12
C LEU A 312 21.63 34.89 -7.59
N GLY A 313 21.03 34.09 -8.48
CA GLY A 313 20.91 34.41 -9.89
C GLY A 313 21.88 33.66 -10.80
N GLU A 314 22.64 32.73 -10.24
CA GLU A 314 23.76 32.02 -10.87
C GLU A 314 23.29 30.71 -11.51
N ASN A 315 22.45 30.79 -12.54
CA ASN A 315 21.80 29.61 -13.12
C ASN A 315 22.80 28.54 -13.61
N SER A 316 23.94 28.93 -14.20
CA SER A 316 24.96 27.96 -14.65
C SER A 316 25.60 27.20 -13.49
N GLU A 317 25.75 27.84 -12.34
CA GLU A 317 26.32 27.19 -11.16
C GLU A 317 25.28 26.28 -10.49
N ALA A 318 24.02 26.73 -10.46
CA ALA A 318 22.91 25.91 -10.00
C ALA A 318 22.77 24.61 -10.81
N GLU A 319 22.93 24.67 -12.14
CA GLU A 319 22.91 23.49 -13.02
C GLU A 319 24.01 22.49 -12.67
N ASP A 320 25.24 22.95 -12.44
CA ASP A 320 26.36 22.07 -12.08
C ASP A 320 26.13 21.39 -10.72
N TRP A 321 25.69 22.15 -9.71
CA TRP A 321 25.38 21.60 -8.40
C TRP A 321 24.23 20.59 -8.43
N TYR A 322 23.13 20.89 -9.14
CA TYR A 322 22.04 19.93 -9.32
C TYR A 322 22.48 18.69 -10.08
N GLY A 323 23.28 18.84 -11.14
CA GLY A 323 23.84 17.71 -11.89
C GLY A 323 24.73 16.79 -11.02
N GLN A 324 25.46 17.37 -10.06
CA GLN A 324 26.21 16.60 -9.06
C GLN A 324 25.28 15.91 -8.05
N ALA A 325 24.23 16.58 -7.58
CA ALA A 325 23.25 16.00 -6.67
C ALA A 325 22.51 14.80 -7.32
N VAL A 326 22.11 14.91 -8.58
CA VAL A 326 21.45 13.83 -9.34
C VAL A 326 22.32 12.58 -9.39
N LYS A 327 23.64 12.71 -9.64
CA LYS A 327 24.58 11.59 -9.64
C LYS A 327 24.65 10.86 -8.29
N GLN A 328 24.43 11.57 -7.18
CA GLN A 328 24.44 10.99 -5.83
C GLN A 328 23.07 10.43 -5.39
N SER A 329 21.99 10.70 -6.14
CA SER A 329 20.63 10.31 -5.76
C SER A 329 20.35 8.80 -5.87
N LYS A 330 21.00 8.08 -6.81
CA LYS A 330 20.88 6.63 -7.02
C LYS A 330 19.46 6.07 -6.94
N GLY A 331 18.49 6.69 -7.63
CA GLY A 331 17.10 6.22 -7.63
C GLY A 331 16.25 6.65 -6.43
N LYS A 332 16.76 7.51 -5.53
CA LYS A 332 15.97 8.13 -4.45
C LYS A 332 15.08 9.25 -5.00
N PHE A 333 14.06 8.90 -5.78
CA PHE A 333 13.18 9.84 -6.48
C PHE A 333 12.46 10.84 -5.54
N GLY A 334 12.17 10.45 -4.29
CA GLY A 334 11.56 11.35 -3.30
C GLY A 334 12.45 12.55 -2.91
N ASN A 335 13.78 12.37 -2.91
CA ASN A 335 14.72 13.46 -2.65
C ASN A 335 14.73 14.45 -3.82
N LEU A 336 14.84 13.93 -5.05
CA LEU A 336 14.80 14.73 -6.28
C LEU A 336 13.49 15.51 -6.40
N SER A 337 12.36 14.88 -6.08
CA SER A 337 11.05 15.53 -6.09
C SER A 337 10.99 16.71 -5.13
N SER A 338 11.55 16.55 -3.92
CA SER A 338 11.59 17.63 -2.93
C SER A 338 12.46 18.80 -3.40
N THR A 339 13.65 18.53 -3.92
CA THR A 339 14.56 19.58 -4.45
C THR A 339 13.96 20.27 -5.66
N ARG A 340 13.37 19.51 -6.60
CA ARG A 340 12.74 20.08 -7.81
C ARG A 340 11.59 21.02 -7.44
N ARG A 341 10.72 20.63 -6.51
CA ARG A 341 9.64 21.51 -6.02
C ARG A 341 10.18 22.83 -5.48
N ASN A 342 11.26 22.80 -4.70
CA ASN A 342 11.84 24.01 -4.14
C ASN A 342 12.49 24.90 -5.20
N ALA A 343 13.25 24.30 -6.12
CA ALA A 343 13.85 25.01 -7.25
C ALA A 343 12.80 25.65 -8.18
N THR A 344 11.68 24.96 -8.43
CA THR A 344 10.54 25.50 -9.17
C THR A 344 9.98 26.75 -8.50
N LEU A 345 9.75 26.75 -7.18
CA LEU A 345 9.27 27.92 -6.44
C LEU A 345 10.18 29.14 -6.60
N ILE A 346 11.50 28.93 -6.49
CA ILE A 346 12.49 30.01 -6.63
C ILE A 346 12.43 30.58 -8.06
N LEU A 347 12.35 29.73 -9.08
CA LEU A 347 12.28 30.20 -10.47
C LEU A 347 10.96 30.86 -10.83
N GLU A 348 9.83 30.36 -10.34
CA GLU A 348 8.51 30.98 -10.56
C GLU A 348 8.52 32.43 -10.06
N TYR A 349 9.04 32.66 -8.85
CA TYR A 349 9.21 34.01 -8.32
C TYR A 349 10.13 34.88 -9.19
N ARG A 350 11.22 34.30 -9.71
CA ARG A 350 12.15 34.97 -10.62
C ARG A 350 11.62 35.09 -12.06
N GLN A 351 10.44 34.56 -12.36
CA GLN A 351 9.87 34.48 -13.71
C GLN A 351 10.81 33.76 -14.71
N GLY A 352 11.49 32.70 -14.25
CA GLY A 352 12.36 31.85 -15.06
C GLY A 352 11.62 30.67 -15.71
N ASP A 353 12.35 29.88 -16.51
CA ASP A 353 11.79 28.69 -17.17
C ASP A 353 11.74 27.49 -16.22
N ILE A 354 10.53 27.05 -15.87
CA ILE A 354 10.31 25.89 -14.99
C ILE A 354 10.78 24.58 -15.66
N ASN A 355 10.77 24.51 -16.99
CA ASN A 355 11.23 23.31 -17.70
C ASN A 355 12.74 23.09 -17.53
N TRP A 356 13.52 24.15 -17.33
CA TRP A 356 14.95 24.03 -17.01
C TRP A 356 15.18 23.24 -15.73
N VAL A 357 14.36 23.40 -14.69
CA VAL A 357 14.49 22.60 -13.45
C VAL A 357 14.25 21.12 -13.72
N LYS A 358 13.22 20.81 -14.52
CA LYS A 358 12.91 19.41 -14.88
C LYS A 358 14.07 18.73 -15.59
N ASN A 359 14.84 19.48 -16.39
CA ASN A 359 16.03 18.98 -17.05
C ASN A 359 17.21 18.82 -16.07
N CYS A 360 17.38 19.75 -15.12
CA CYS A 360 18.44 19.67 -14.11
C CYS A 360 18.21 18.59 -13.06
N LEU A 361 16.94 18.32 -12.73
CA LEU A 361 16.49 17.39 -11.70
C LEU A 361 15.47 16.41 -12.30
N PRO A 362 15.91 15.53 -13.23
CA PRO A 362 15.02 14.58 -13.88
C PRO A 362 14.52 13.53 -12.88
N ILE A 363 13.25 13.17 -13.00
CA ILE A 363 12.64 12.06 -12.25
C ILE A 363 12.02 11.14 -13.26
N SER A 364 12.36 9.85 -13.16
CA SER A 364 11.86 8.84 -14.07
C SER A 364 10.34 8.80 -14.08
N ARG A 365 9.77 8.51 -15.25
CA ARG A 365 8.32 8.43 -15.43
C ARG A 365 7.75 7.18 -14.76
N VAL A 366 6.50 7.27 -14.34
CA VAL A 366 5.71 6.13 -13.83
C VAL A 366 4.93 5.52 -14.99
N VAL A 367 4.99 4.19 -15.13
CA VAL A 367 4.25 3.46 -16.16
C VAL A 367 3.21 2.56 -15.53
N VAL A 368 1.97 2.66 -16.01
CA VAL A 368 0.90 1.68 -15.74
C VAL A 368 0.76 0.80 -16.97
N PHE A 369 0.87 -0.52 -16.79
CA PHE A 369 0.99 -1.47 -17.89
C PHE A 369 -0.10 -2.53 -17.90
N SER A 370 -0.52 -2.89 -19.12
CA SER A 370 -1.39 -4.04 -19.41
C SER A 370 -1.06 -4.54 -20.80
N GLY A 371 -0.88 -5.84 -20.97
CA GLY A 371 -0.64 -6.41 -22.29
C GLY A 371 -1.33 -7.75 -22.51
N HIS A 372 -1.22 -8.24 -23.75
CA HIS A 372 -1.77 -9.55 -24.07
C HIS A 372 -1.01 -10.66 -23.36
N MET A 373 -1.78 -11.66 -22.91
CA MET A 373 -1.20 -12.95 -22.55
C MET A 373 -0.68 -13.67 -23.79
N ILE A 374 0.37 -14.46 -23.58
CA ILE A 374 0.90 -15.37 -24.58
C ILE A 374 -0.20 -16.32 -25.07
N ASP A 375 -0.19 -16.66 -26.36
CA ASP A 375 -1.24 -17.48 -26.96
C ASP A 375 -1.14 -18.95 -26.51
N GLU A 376 -2.29 -19.53 -26.15
CA GLU A 376 -2.41 -20.96 -25.89
C GLU A 376 -2.16 -21.80 -27.17
N PRO A 377 -1.66 -23.03 -27.03
CA PRO A 377 -1.50 -23.94 -28.16
C PRO A 377 -2.82 -24.12 -28.93
N GLY A 378 -2.80 -23.87 -30.24
CA GLY A 378 -3.97 -24.07 -31.11
C GLY A 378 -4.90 -22.86 -31.25
N ARG A 379 -4.53 -21.68 -30.74
CA ARG A 379 -5.25 -20.43 -31.05
C ARG A 379 -5.32 -20.21 -32.56
N THR A 380 -6.52 -20.02 -33.10
CA THR A 380 -6.76 -19.93 -34.55
C THR A 380 -6.27 -18.64 -35.18
N ILE A 381 -6.34 -17.52 -34.44
CA ILE A 381 -5.86 -16.20 -34.86
C ILE A 381 -4.74 -15.80 -33.89
N PRO A 382 -3.47 -15.88 -34.32
CA PRO A 382 -2.33 -15.45 -33.51
C PRO A 382 -2.47 -13.99 -33.10
N ARG A 383 -2.24 -13.72 -31.82
CA ARG A 383 -2.26 -12.40 -31.20
C ARG A 383 -0.95 -12.12 -30.48
N PHE A 384 -0.50 -13.05 -29.66
CA PHE A 384 0.84 -13.07 -29.08
C PHE A 384 1.42 -14.49 -29.07
N PRO A 385 1.85 -15.00 -30.24
CA PRO A 385 2.41 -16.33 -30.34
C PRO A 385 3.82 -16.39 -29.71
N PRO A 386 4.24 -17.52 -29.11
CA PRO A 386 5.52 -17.65 -28.40
C PRO A 386 6.77 -17.27 -29.23
N GLU A 387 6.72 -17.39 -30.55
CA GLU A 387 7.84 -17.13 -31.45
C GLU A 387 8.26 -15.66 -31.51
N ILE A 388 7.41 -14.73 -31.06
CA ILE A 388 7.70 -13.30 -31.03
C ILE A 388 7.99 -12.75 -29.63
N GLU A 389 8.10 -13.63 -28.62
CA GLU A 389 8.31 -13.24 -27.23
C GLU A 389 9.52 -12.31 -27.06
N SER A 390 10.66 -12.66 -27.67
CA SER A 390 11.88 -11.85 -27.59
C SER A 390 11.70 -10.46 -28.21
N GLN A 391 11.02 -10.36 -29.35
CA GLN A 391 10.79 -9.08 -30.03
C GLN A 391 9.83 -8.19 -29.23
N VAL A 392 8.83 -8.78 -28.57
CA VAL A 392 7.94 -8.03 -27.67
C VAL A 392 8.72 -7.56 -26.43
N TYR A 393 9.56 -8.40 -25.83
CA TYR A 393 10.43 -8.01 -24.72
C TYR A 393 11.33 -6.83 -25.09
N GLU A 394 12.02 -6.93 -26.23
CA GLU A 394 12.89 -5.86 -26.75
C GLU A 394 12.11 -4.57 -26.98
N ALA A 395 10.93 -4.63 -27.59
CA ALA A 395 10.08 -3.46 -27.80
C ALA A 395 9.63 -2.81 -26.48
N ILE A 396 9.30 -3.60 -25.46
CA ILE A 396 8.96 -3.08 -24.12
C ILE A 396 10.18 -2.41 -23.49
N ARG A 397 11.34 -3.08 -23.50
CA ARG A 397 12.59 -2.55 -22.91
C ARG A 397 13.01 -1.25 -23.59
N ASP A 398 13.03 -1.22 -24.92
CA ASP A 398 13.40 -0.03 -25.69
C ASP A 398 12.45 1.13 -25.40
N ARG A 399 11.15 0.86 -25.25
CA ARG A 399 10.16 1.89 -24.92
C ARG A 399 10.36 2.43 -23.51
N LEU A 400 10.66 1.56 -22.53
CA LEU A 400 10.99 1.98 -21.16
C LEU A 400 12.25 2.86 -21.11
N ILE A 401 13.27 2.54 -21.92
CA ILE A 401 14.49 3.35 -22.05
C ILE A 401 14.17 4.72 -22.67
N GLN A 402 13.44 4.75 -23.79
CA GLN A 402 13.05 5.99 -24.47
C GLN A 402 12.23 6.93 -23.59
N LEU A 403 11.35 6.36 -22.76
CA LEU A 403 10.50 7.11 -21.85
C LEU A 403 11.22 7.54 -20.56
N ASP A 404 12.45 7.09 -20.32
CA ASP A 404 13.11 7.16 -19.01
C ASP A 404 12.18 6.68 -17.88
N ALA A 405 11.55 5.52 -18.10
CA ALA A 405 10.63 4.93 -17.15
C ALA A 405 11.37 3.92 -16.25
N ARG A 406 11.25 4.12 -14.93
CA ARG A 406 11.87 3.25 -13.90
C ARG A 406 10.92 2.86 -12.78
N LEU A 407 9.65 3.28 -12.84
CA LEU A 407 8.62 2.88 -11.89
C LEU A 407 7.47 2.26 -12.67
N GLY A 408 7.11 1.01 -12.36
CA GLY A 408 6.08 0.28 -13.09
C GLY A 408 5.02 -0.35 -12.22
N TYR A 409 3.79 -0.30 -12.71
CA TYR A 409 2.63 -0.98 -12.15
C TYR A 409 2.08 -1.92 -13.22
N ALA A 410 1.93 -3.20 -12.89
CA ALA A 410 1.34 -4.18 -13.80
C ALA A 410 0.64 -5.29 -13.02
N SER A 411 -0.24 -6.02 -13.70
CA SER A 411 -0.52 -7.39 -13.26
C SER A 411 0.73 -8.24 -13.55
N ALA A 412 0.65 -9.55 -13.41
CA ALA A 412 1.78 -10.43 -13.71
C ALA A 412 1.33 -11.62 -14.55
N ALA A 413 0.41 -11.40 -15.50
CA ALA A 413 -0.07 -12.47 -16.37
C ALA A 413 1.03 -12.95 -17.33
N CYS A 414 1.02 -14.23 -17.71
CA CYS A 414 2.01 -14.79 -18.62
C CYS A 414 2.02 -14.06 -19.97
N GLY A 415 3.21 -13.83 -20.53
CA GLY A 415 3.37 -12.94 -21.68
C GLY A 415 3.73 -11.51 -21.24
N SER A 416 3.05 -10.52 -21.80
CA SER A 416 3.56 -9.14 -21.87
C SER A 416 3.76 -8.49 -20.49
N ASP A 417 2.90 -8.80 -19.51
CA ASP A 417 2.99 -8.22 -18.17
C ASP A 417 4.27 -8.69 -17.45
N ILE A 418 4.58 -9.99 -17.51
CA ILE A 418 5.84 -10.52 -16.96
C ILE A 418 7.05 -9.95 -17.70
N LEU A 419 7.00 -9.87 -19.04
CA LEU A 419 8.09 -9.27 -19.83
C LEU A 419 8.36 -7.81 -19.44
N PHE A 420 7.31 -7.04 -19.18
CA PHE A 420 7.42 -5.67 -18.69
C PHE A 420 8.07 -5.58 -17.32
N LEU A 421 7.65 -6.42 -16.36
CA LEU A 421 8.21 -6.47 -15.02
C LEU A 421 9.70 -6.89 -15.02
N GLU A 422 10.06 -7.83 -15.89
CA GLU A 422 11.45 -8.25 -16.09
C GLU A 422 12.30 -7.15 -16.72
N ALA A 423 11.80 -6.46 -17.75
CA ALA A 423 12.49 -5.34 -18.39
C ALA A 423 12.73 -4.19 -17.39
N LEU A 424 11.75 -3.86 -16.55
CA LEU A 424 11.95 -2.88 -15.47
C LEU A 424 12.99 -3.33 -14.45
N SER A 425 12.96 -4.60 -14.05
CA SER A 425 13.95 -5.15 -13.11
C SER A 425 15.37 -5.11 -13.68
N GLU A 426 15.54 -5.37 -14.98
CA GLU A 426 16.83 -5.23 -15.69
C GLU A 426 17.33 -3.78 -15.69
N LEU A 427 16.42 -2.81 -15.79
CA LEU A 427 16.71 -1.39 -15.75
C LEU A 427 16.87 -0.83 -14.32
N GLU A 428 16.99 -1.69 -13.31
CA GLU A 428 17.06 -1.34 -11.88
C GLU A 428 15.85 -0.49 -11.40
N GLY A 429 14.67 -0.73 -12.00
CA GLY A 429 13.42 -0.05 -11.69
C GLY A 429 12.60 -0.66 -10.55
N GLU A 430 11.68 0.14 -10.01
CA GLU A 430 10.67 -0.27 -9.03
C GLU A 430 9.49 -0.96 -9.71
N THR A 431 9.03 -2.09 -9.16
CA THR A 431 7.90 -2.86 -9.70
C THR A 431 6.81 -3.07 -8.66
N HIS A 432 5.58 -2.69 -8.99
CA HIS A 432 4.39 -2.86 -8.17
C HIS A 432 3.41 -3.78 -8.89
N ILE A 433 2.97 -4.84 -8.20
CA ILE A 433 2.13 -5.88 -8.79
C ILE A 433 0.76 -5.85 -8.11
N VAL A 434 -0.30 -5.82 -8.92
CA VAL A 434 -1.68 -5.98 -8.42
C VAL A 434 -2.28 -7.23 -9.07
N LEU A 435 -2.60 -8.24 -8.28
CA LEU A 435 -3.17 -9.50 -8.75
C LEU A 435 -4.70 -9.47 -8.63
N PRO A 436 -5.48 -9.78 -9.69
CA PRO A 436 -6.94 -9.78 -9.65
C PRO A 436 -7.58 -10.80 -8.70
N HIS A 437 -6.82 -11.83 -8.35
CA HIS A 437 -7.27 -12.94 -7.52
C HIS A 437 -6.16 -13.39 -6.58
N GLU A 438 -6.53 -14.20 -5.60
CA GLU A 438 -5.59 -14.98 -4.81
C GLU A 438 -4.60 -15.75 -5.69
N ARG A 439 -3.36 -15.85 -5.22
CA ARG A 439 -2.20 -16.30 -6.00
C ARG A 439 -2.43 -17.60 -6.75
N GLU A 440 -2.92 -18.65 -6.09
CA GLU A 440 -3.16 -19.95 -6.73
C GLU A 440 -4.21 -19.89 -7.84
N GLN A 441 -5.25 -19.08 -7.65
CA GLN A 441 -6.28 -18.90 -8.67
C GLN A 441 -5.75 -18.10 -9.87
N PHE A 442 -4.95 -17.07 -9.61
CA PHE A 442 -4.31 -16.30 -10.67
C PHE A 442 -3.33 -17.16 -11.48
N ILE A 443 -2.54 -18.00 -10.79
CA ILE A 443 -1.65 -18.95 -11.43
C ILE A 443 -2.41 -19.87 -12.40
N LYS A 444 -3.52 -20.46 -11.94
CA LYS A 444 -4.35 -21.32 -12.78
C LYS A 444 -4.91 -20.61 -14.02
N ASN A 445 -5.35 -19.37 -13.86
CA ASN A 445 -6.10 -18.65 -14.90
C ASN A 445 -5.20 -17.87 -15.87
N SER A 446 -4.02 -17.45 -15.43
CA SER A 446 -3.22 -16.43 -16.11
C SER A 446 -1.75 -16.78 -16.25
N ILE A 447 -1.28 -17.90 -15.67
CA ILE A 447 0.14 -18.31 -15.70
C ILE A 447 0.31 -19.68 -16.35
N ASP A 448 -0.37 -20.69 -15.80
CA ASP A 448 -0.28 -22.09 -16.23
C ASP A 448 -1.23 -22.43 -17.40
N ILE A 449 -1.47 -21.47 -18.29
CA ILE A 449 -2.32 -21.68 -19.46
C ILE A 449 -1.57 -22.42 -20.58
N ILE A 450 -0.23 -22.38 -20.57
CA ILE A 450 0.62 -23.18 -21.46
C ILE A 450 1.25 -24.33 -20.67
N PRO A 451 0.90 -25.60 -20.98
CA PRO A 451 1.51 -26.76 -20.33
C PRO A 451 3.03 -26.81 -20.50
N ASN A 452 3.76 -27.17 -19.44
CA ASN A 452 5.22 -27.32 -19.41
C ASN A 452 6.02 -26.07 -19.83
N SER A 453 5.44 -24.87 -19.66
CA SER A 453 6.15 -23.61 -19.86
C SER A 453 6.93 -23.17 -18.61
N ASN A 454 7.80 -22.16 -18.76
CA ASN A 454 8.57 -21.57 -17.65
C ASN A 454 7.86 -20.35 -17.01
N TRP A 455 6.64 -20.00 -17.43
CA TRP A 455 5.94 -18.80 -16.97
C TRP A 455 5.70 -18.79 -15.46
N ARG A 456 5.43 -19.93 -14.84
CA ARG A 456 5.35 -20.05 -13.38
C ARG A 456 6.64 -19.66 -12.69
N GLN A 457 7.78 -20.14 -13.17
CA GLN A 457 9.08 -19.79 -12.59
C GLN A 457 9.34 -18.28 -12.71
N ARG A 458 9.04 -17.68 -13.86
CA ARG A 458 9.20 -16.23 -14.09
C ARG A 458 8.26 -15.40 -13.22
N PHE A 459 7.00 -15.83 -13.09
CA PHE A 459 6.01 -15.23 -12.19
C PHE A 459 6.53 -15.18 -10.75
N GLU A 460 7.07 -16.30 -10.25
CA GLU A 460 7.65 -16.33 -8.91
C GLU A 460 8.86 -15.39 -8.76
N GLN A 461 9.72 -15.31 -9.79
CA GLN A 461 10.86 -14.40 -9.79
C GLN A 461 10.45 -12.92 -9.79
N VAL A 462 9.42 -12.53 -10.55
CA VAL A 462 8.94 -11.13 -10.56
C VAL A 462 8.21 -10.79 -9.27
N LEU A 463 7.43 -11.71 -8.69
CA LEU A 463 6.83 -11.51 -7.36
C LEU A 463 7.91 -11.36 -6.29
N GLU A 464 8.99 -12.13 -6.38
CA GLU A 464 10.08 -12.08 -5.41
C GLU A 464 10.85 -10.76 -5.45
N LYS A 465 10.95 -10.14 -6.64
CA LYS A 465 11.62 -8.86 -6.86
C LYS A 465 10.71 -7.64 -6.70
N ALA A 466 9.39 -7.85 -6.65
CA ALA A 466 8.42 -6.77 -6.56
C ALA A 466 8.61 -5.93 -5.29
N THR A 467 8.50 -4.61 -5.46
CA THR A 467 8.41 -3.63 -4.39
C THR A 467 7.17 -3.89 -3.54
N GLU A 468 6.03 -4.14 -4.19
CA GLU A 468 4.76 -4.39 -3.54
C GLU A 468 3.90 -5.37 -4.34
N VAL A 469 3.14 -6.23 -3.64
CA VAL A 469 2.14 -7.13 -4.23
C VAL A 469 0.82 -6.93 -3.51
N ILE A 470 -0.22 -6.52 -4.24
CA ILE A 470 -1.57 -6.28 -3.71
C ILE A 470 -2.56 -7.24 -4.37
N ILE A 471 -3.52 -7.72 -3.58
CA ILE A 471 -4.63 -8.54 -4.06
C ILE A 471 -5.91 -7.84 -3.59
N PRO A 472 -6.60 -7.05 -4.44
CA PRO A 472 -7.75 -6.28 -4.01
C PRO A 472 -9.01 -7.15 -3.84
N THR A 473 -9.00 -8.37 -4.38
CA THR A 473 -10.11 -9.35 -4.27
C THR A 473 -9.61 -10.69 -3.73
N HIS A 474 -9.89 -10.95 -2.45
CA HIS A 474 -9.41 -12.13 -1.71
C HIS A 474 -10.32 -13.37 -1.78
N TYR A 475 -11.31 -13.38 -2.67
CA TYR A 475 -12.29 -14.47 -2.76
C TYR A 475 -12.42 -14.98 -4.18
N ASN A 476 -12.76 -16.25 -4.30
CA ASN A 476 -12.88 -16.90 -5.59
C ASN A 476 -14.13 -16.38 -6.33
N LEU A 477 -13.90 -15.45 -7.26
CA LEU A 477 -14.86 -15.03 -8.25
C LEU A 477 -14.64 -15.87 -9.51
N GLU A 478 -15.01 -17.16 -9.44
CA GLU A 478 -14.83 -18.08 -10.57
C GLU A 478 -15.41 -17.46 -11.85
N HIS A 479 -14.63 -17.52 -12.93
CA HIS A 479 -15.01 -17.10 -14.30
C HIS A 479 -15.51 -15.65 -14.45
N SER A 480 -15.14 -14.74 -13.55
CA SER A 480 -15.65 -13.36 -13.56
C SER A 480 -14.62 -12.36 -14.06
N ASN A 481 -14.85 -11.82 -15.26
CA ASN A 481 -13.94 -10.86 -15.89
C ASN A 481 -13.92 -9.50 -15.19
N ILE A 482 -14.95 -9.21 -14.38
CA ILE A 482 -15.07 -7.95 -13.65
C ILE A 482 -13.95 -7.76 -12.62
N ALA A 483 -13.34 -8.84 -12.11
CA ALA A 483 -12.22 -8.76 -11.17
C ALA A 483 -10.97 -8.18 -11.85
N TYR A 484 -10.71 -8.58 -13.09
CA TYR A 484 -9.64 -8.02 -13.92
C TYR A 484 -9.94 -6.55 -14.26
N GLU A 485 -11.19 -6.22 -14.59
CA GLU A 485 -11.57 -4.82 -14.84
C GLU A 485 -11.33 -3.96 -13.59
N TYR A 486 -11.84 -4.40 -12.44
CA TYR A 486 -11.61 -3.73 -11.15
C TYR A 486 -10.12 -3.54 -10.88
N THR A 487 -9.32 -4.58 -11.10
CA THR A 487 -7.87 -4.53 -10.91
C THR A 487 -7.19 -3.52 -11.81
N ASN A 488 -7.52 -3.48 -13.10
CA ASN A 488 -6.95 -2.50 -14.05
C ASN A 488 -7.24 -1.06 -13.62
N ARG A 489 -8.44 -0.80 -13.04
CA ARG A 489 -8.77 0.52 -12.51
C ARG A 489 -7.97 0.84 -11.24
N ILE A 490 -7.89 -0.08 -10.27
CA ILE A 490 -7.06 0.10 -9.06
C ILE A 490 -5.61 0.37 -9.43
N LEU A 491 -5.07 -0.40 -10.37
CA LEU A 491 -3.68 -0.35 -10.81
C LEU A 491 -3.34 1.02 -11.43
N TYR A 492 -4.21 1.56 -12.28
CA TYR A 492 -4.08 2.92 -12.80
C TYR A 492 -4.10 3.96 -11.69
N GLY A 493 -5.06 3.85 -10.76
CA GLY A 493 -5.19 4.77 -9.63
C GLY A 493 -3.95 4.83 -8.75
N MET A 494 -3.40 3.66 -8.42
CA MET A 494 -2.17 3.56 -7.64
C MET A 494 -0.97 4.17 -8.36
N ALA A 495 -0.80 3.89 -9.66
CA ALA A 495 0.25 4.47 -10.47
C ALA A 495 0.13 6.00 -10.55
N LYS A 496 -1.10 6.52 -10.68
CA LYS A 496 -1.38 7.95 -10.68
C LYS A 496 -1.02 8.62 -9.35
N MET A 497 -1.44 8.03 -8.23
CA MET A 497 -1.08 8.52 -6.89
C MET A 497 0.45 8.59 -6.70
N ARG A 498 1.19 7.58 -7.19
CA ARG A 498 2.67 7.59 -7.15
C ARG A 498 3.28 8.67 -8.05
N ALA A 499 2.75 8.85 -9.25
CA ALA A 499 3.20 9.89 -10.17
C ALA A 499 3.01 11.30 -9.58
N GLU A 500 1.84 11.57 -8.99
CA GLU A 500 1.53 12.82 -8.29
C GLU A 500 2.45 13.02 -7.06
N GLN A 501 2.68 11.96 -6.28
CA GLN A 501 3.58 12.03 -5.12
C GLN A 501 5.01 12.41 -5.51
N LEU A 502 5.51 11.88 -6.63
CA LEU A 502 6.84 12.14 -7.17
C LEU A 502 6.89 13.38 -8.07
N ASP A 503 5.76 14.01 -8.36
CA ASP A 503 5.64 15.14 -9.30
C ASP A 503 6.18 14.78 -10.71
N THR A 504 5.93 13.54 -11.15
CA THR A 504 6.35 13.02 -12.46
C THR A 504 5.13 12.64 -13.32
N GLU A 505 5.38 12.31 -14.58
CA GLU A 505 4.34 11.93 -15.52
C GLU A 505 3.94 10.46 -15.35
N LEU A 506 2.63 10.20 -15.38
CA LEU A 506 2.06 8.86 -15.55
C LEU A 506 1.89 8.57 -17.05
N ILE A 507 2.49 7.47 -17.51
CA ILE A 507 2.37 6.98 -18.87
C ILE A 507 1.64 5.63 -18.87
N PRO A 508 0.37 5.58 -19.30
CA PRO A 508 -0.29 4.32 -19.57
C PRO A 508 0.30 3.68 -20.81
N MET A 509 0.78 2.43 -20.69
CA MET A 509 1.44 1.71 -21.76
C MET A 509 0.80 0.34 -21.96
N ALA A 510 0.54 -0.05 -23.20
CA ALA A 510 0.00 -1.36 -23.49
C ALA A 510 0.68 -2.07 -24.67
N VAL A 511 0.90 -3.37 -24.52
CA VAL A 511 1.17 -4.26 -25.67
C VAL A 511 -0.18 -4.75 -26.18
N TRP A 512 -0.64 -4.15 -27.26
CA TRP A 512 -2.01 -4.33 -27.75
C TRP A 512 -2.05 -4.36 -29.27
N ASN A 513 -2.95 -5.17 -29.82
CA ASN A 513 -3.18 -5.33 -31.26
C ASN A 513 -4.25 -4.37 -31.79
N GLN A 514 -4.67 -3.37 -31.01
CA GLN A 514 -5.67 -2.38 -31.37
C GLN A 514 -7.06 -2.93 -31.74
N GLN A 515 -7.35 -4.17 -31.32
CA GLN A 515 -8.65 -4.81 -31.52
C GLN A 515 -9.52 -4.76 -30.27
N ILE A 516 -10.84 -4.76 -30.47
CA ILE A 516 -11.83 -4.83 -29.40
C ILE A 516 -11.59 -6.11 -28.58
N GLY A 517 -11.65 -6.00 -27.26
CA GLY A 517 -11.47 -7.10 -26.32
C GLY A 517 -12.67 -7.27 -25.39
N GLY A 518 -12.64 -8.33 -24.60
CA GLY A 518 -13.62 -8.57 -23.54
C GLY A 518 -13.39 -7.69 -22.30
N ILE A 519 -14.36 -7.72 -21.39
CA ILE A 519 -14.28 -7.12 -20.05
C ILE A 519 -12.98 -7.57 -19.37
N GLY A 520 -12.31 -6.65 -18.67
CA GLY A 520 -11.08 -6.94 -17.94
C GLY A 520 -9.81 -7.16 -18.77
N GLY A 521 -9.91 -7.26 -20.10
CA GLY A 521 -8.75 -7.37 -20.99
C GLY A 521 -8.07 -6.04 -21.31
N THR A 522 -6.91 -6.11 -21.98
CA THR A 522 -6.07 -4.95 -22.36
C THR A 522 -6.84 -3.86 -23.13
N ALA A 523 -7.72 -4.25 -24.06
CA ALA A 523 -8.51 -3.28 -24.83
C ALA A 523 -9.40 -2.41 -23.93
N ARG A 524 -10.01 -3.02 -22.90
CA ARG A 524 -10.87 -2.32 -21.94
C ARG A 524 -10.05 -1.42 -21.01
N ALA A 525 -8.86 -1.86 -20.59
CA ALA A 525 -7.92 -1.02 -19.84
C ALA A 525 -7.53 0.22 -20.64
N VAL A 526 -7.12 0.05 -21.91
CA VAL A 526 -6.77 1.16 -22.82
C VAL A 526 -7.94 2.11 -23.03
N GLU A 527 -9.17 1.61 -23.12
CA GLU A 527 -10.36 2.46 -23.24
C GLU A 527 -10.54 3.38 -22.03
N PHE A 528 -10.45 2.84 -20.81
CA PHE A 528 -10.49 3.67 -19.59
C PHE A 528 -9.32 4.65 -19.53
N TRP A 529 -8.12 4.20 -19.86
CA TRP A 529 -6.94 5.05 -19.83
C TRP A 529 -7.08 6.21 -20.80
N ARG A 530 -7.60 5.99 -22.01
CA ARG A 530 -7.89 7.07 -22.97
C ARG A 530 -8.95 8.06 -22.49
N GLN A 531 -9.88 7.63 -21.63
CA GLN A 531 -10.86 8.53 -20.99
C GLN A 531 -10.21 9.37 -19.89
N TRP A 532 -9.21 8.84 -19.18
CA TRP A 532 -8.57 9.49 -18.04
C TRP A 532 -7.27 10.23 -18.38
N ASN A 533 -6.61 9.85 -19.47
CA ASN A 533 -5.32 10.34 -19.92
C ASN A 533 -5.22 10.28 -21.44
N ASN A 534 -4.90 11.42 -22.05
CA ASN A 534 -4.84 11.55 -23.50
C ASN A 534 -3.59 10.90 -24.13
N ASN A 535 -2.59 10.52 -23.34
CA ASN A 535 -1.31 10.01 -23.82
C ASN A 535 -1.11 8.53 -23.46
N VAL A 536 -1.81 7.64 -24.15
CA VAL A 536 -1.64 6.18 -23.99
C VAL A 536 -0.66 5.64 -25.02
N GLU A 537 0.45 5.08 -24.53
CA GLU A 537 1.50 4.46 -25.33
C GLU A 537 1.12 3.04 -25.76
N ILE A 538 1.14 2.77 -27.07
CA ILE A 538 0.79 1.45 -27.62
C ILE A 538 2.02 0.86 -28.30
N ILE A 539 2.45 -0.30 -27.81
CA ILE A 539 3.36 -1.19 -28.52
C ILE A 539 2.48 -2.11 -29.36
N ASP A 540 2.44 -1.83 -30.67
CA ASP A 540 1.57 -2.53 -31.61
C ASP A 540 2.12 -3.93 -31.93
N ILE A 541 1.57 -4.93 -31.25
CA ILE A 541 2.01 -6.33 -31.42
C ILE A 541 1.70 -6.86 -32.82
N GLN A 542 0.72 -6.29 -33.53
CA GLN A 542 0.42 -6.71 -34.90
C GLN A 542 1.53 -6.29 -35.87
N GLN A 543 2.14 -5.11 -35.65
CA GLN A 543 3.30 -4.67 -36.42
C GLN A 543 4.52 -5.56 -36.17
N ILE A 544 4.74 -5.95 -34.91
CA ILE A 544 5.81 -6.91 -34.54
C ILE A 544 5.58 -8.24 -35.25
N LEU A 545 4.36 -8.79 -35.20
CA LEU A 545 4.00 -10.03 -35.89
C LEU A 545 4.27 -9.96 -37.39
N GLN A 546 3.81 -8.89 -38.05
CA GLN A 546 4.02 -8.70 -39.48
C GLN A 546 5.51 -8.63 -39.83
N SER A 547 6.32 -7.93 -39.02
CA SER A 547 7.77 -7.82 -39.26
C SER A 547 8.48 -9.17 -39.17
N VAL A 548 8.16 -9.98 -38.17
CA VAL A 548 8.78 -11.31 -37.97
C VAL A 548 8.27 -12.30 -39.01
N MET A 549 6.99 -12.25 -39.38
CA MET A 549 6.44 -13.08 -40.46
C MET A 549 7.03 -12.69 -41.81
N THR A 550 7.24 -11.41 -42.10
CA THR A 550 7.87 -10.96 -43.36
C THR A 550 9.34 -11.41 -43.44
N GLN A 551 10.06 -11.47 -42.31
CA GLN A 551 11.42 -12.04 -42.25
C GLN A 551 11.46 -13.57 -42.39
N LYS A 552 10.37 -14.28 -42.03
CA LYS A 552 10.23 -15.74 -42.19
C LYS A 552 9.61 -16.16 -43.53
N VAL A 553 9.07 -15.24 -44.32
CA VAL A 553 8.49 -15.50 -45.66
C VAL A 553 9.55 -15.23 -46.76
N GLU A 554 10.72 -15.83 -46.62
CA GLU A 554 11.21 -16.77 -47.64
C GLU A 554 10.87 -18.17 -47.08
N ILE A 555 9.81 -18.79 -47.60
CA ILE A 555 9.22 -20.11 -47.28
C ILE A 555 7.79 -20.00 -46.72
N LEU A 556 6.85 -20.34 -47.60
CA LEU A 556 5.43 -20.69 -47.43
C LEU A 556 4.40 -19.56 -47.40
N ASN A 557 3.99 -19.19 -48.61
CA ASN A 557 2.65 -18.68 -48.90
C ASN A 557 1.58 -19.77 -48.69
N THR A 558 0.47 -19.37 -48.06
CA THR A 558 -0.96 -19.76 -48.20
C THR A 558 -1.57 -19.86 -46.80
N LEU A 559 -2.60 -19.11 -46.40
CA LEU A 559 -3.99 -19.09 -46.92
C LEU A 559 -4.77 -17.87 -46.40
N SER A 560 -5.75 -17.43 -47.22
CA SER A 560 -6.80 -16.43 -46.99
C SER A 560 -7.93 -16.97 -46.07
N THR A 561 -8.63 -16.22 -45.22
CA THR A 561 -9.74 -15.25 -45.44
C THR A 561 -10.26 -14.80 -44.05
N PRO A 562 -10.93 -13.64 -43.89
CA PRO A 562 -11.32 -13.13 -42.57
C PRO A 562 -12.66 -13.71 -42.08
N PRO A 563 -12.79 -14.19 -40.83
CA PRO A 563 -14.09 -14.47 -40.22
C PRO A 563 -14.58 -13.31 -39.33
N THR A 564 -15.90 -13.29 -39.19
CA THR A 564 -16.77 -12.34 -38.48
C THR A 564 -16.36 -12.09 -37.02
N PRO A 565 -16.57 -10.88 -36.44
CA PRO A 565 -16.23 -10.60 -35.05
C PRO A 565 -16.97 -11.55 -34.11
N LEU A 566 -16.24 -12.29 -33.28
CA LEU A 566 -16.80 -12.95 -32.11
C LEU A 566 -17.35 -11.86 -31.18
N GLN A 567 -18.67 -11.85 -30.98
CA GLN A 567 -19.28 -11.04 -29.93
C GLN A 567 -18.70 -11.46 -28.58
N PRO A 568 -18.36 -10.51 -27.69
CA PRO A 568 -18.02 -10.84 -26.32
C PRO A 568 -19.29 -11.40 -25.65
N THR A 569 -19.39 -12.72 -25.52
CA THR A 569 -20.38 -13.35 -24.65
C THR A 569 -19.91 -13.13 -23.22
N SER A 570 -20.38 -12.08 -22.55
CA SER A 570 -20.32 -12.01 -21.09
C SER A 570 -21.05 -13.23 -20.54
N ALA A 571 -20.42 -13.96 -19.61
CA ALA A 571 -21.12 -15.01 -18.89
C ALA A 571 -22.34 -14.37 -18.17
N PRO A 572 -23.50 -15.05 -18.10
CA PRO A 572 -24.70 -14.50 -17.43
C PRO A 572 -24.46 -14.06 -15.98
N GLU A 573 -23.41 -14.59 -15.33
CA GLU A 573 -23.03 -14.24 -13.96
C GLU A 573 -22.37 -12.87 -13.82
N ASP A 574 -21.75 -12.32 -14.87
CA ASP A 574 -21.10 -11.01 -14.83
C ASP A 574 -22.11 -9.85 -14.89
N GLU A 575 -23.30 -10.04 -15.48
CA GLU A 575 -24.34 -9.00 -15.56
C GLU A 575 -24.83 -8.52 -14.18
N ASN A 576 -24.79 -9.41 -13.19
CA ASN A 576 -25.18 -9.11 -11.82
C ASN A 576 -24.00 -8.70 -10.93
N ARG A 577 -22.76 -8.71 -11.44
CA ARG A 577 -21.58 -8.28 -10.67
C ARG A 577 -21.13 -6.90 -11.12
N LEU A 578 -21.11 -5.96 -10.19
CA LEU A 578 -20.83 -4.56 -10.47
C LEU A 578 -19.74 -4.03 -9.54
N ILE A 579 -18.90 -3.12 -10.04
CA ILE A 579 -17.96 -2.36 -9.21
C ILE A 579 -18.72 -1.18 -8.62
N MET A 580 -18.89 -1.16 -7.30
CA MET A 580 -19.69 -0.13 -6.62
C MET A 580 -18.89 0.52 -5.50
N ALA A 581 -19.24 1.75 -5.16
CA ALA A 581 -18.78 2.43 -3.95
C ALA A 581 -19.76 2.15 -2.81
N LEU A 582 -19.22 1.77 -1.65
CA LEU A 582 -19.94 1.29 -0.48
C LEU A 582 -19.67 2.24 0.68
N LEU A 583 -20.72 2.71 1.33
CA LEU A 583 -20.66 3.58 2.51
C LEU A 583 -21.33 2.86 3.68
N PHE A 584 -20.57 2.65 4.75
CA PHE A 584 -21.09 2.21 6.05
C PHE A 584 -20.92 3.33 7.06
N ALA A 585 -21.94 3.58 7.88
CA ALA A 585 -21.80 4.48 9.00
C ALA A 585 -22.54 3.95 10.24
N ASP A 586 -21.97 4.19 11.43
CA ASP A 586 -22.64 3.96 12.71
C ASP A 586 -22.70 5.24 13.53
N VAL A 587 -23.64 5.29 14.48
CA VAL A 587 -23.78 6.42 15.37
C VAL A 587 -23.08 6.14 16.69
N LYS A 588 -21.96 6.84 16.93
CA LYS A 588 -21.26 6.78 18.22
C LYS A 588 -22.20 7.20 19.35
N SER A 589 -22.17 6.45 20.45
CA SER A 589 -22.99 6.66 21.65
C SER A 589 -24.47 6.32 21.49
N TYR A 590 -24.90 5.71 20.38
CA TYR A 590 -26.27 5.20 20.24
C TYR A 590 -26.64 4.20 21.34
N SER A 591 -25.73 3.27 21.64
CA SER A 591 -25.94 2.27 22.72
C SER A 591 -26.06 2.87 24.13
N LYS A 592 -25.79 4.18 24.29
CA LYS A 592 -25.91 4.92 25.54
C LYS A 592 -27.21 5.74 25.62
N LEU A 593 -28.02 5.73 24.57
CA LEU A 593 -29.32 6.41 24.58
C LEU A 593 -30.24 5.76 25.60
N LYS A 594 -30.98 6.59 26.34
CA LYS A 594 -32.08 6.13 27.19
C LYS A 594 -33.28 5.75 26.33
N GLU A 595 -34.16 4.90 26.86
CA GLU A 595 -35.36 4.44 26.14
C GLU A 595 -36.22 5.60 25.61
N ASN A 596 -36.40 6.64 26.41
CA ASN A 596 -37.16 7.84 26.03
C ASN A 596 -36.44 8.73 24.98
N GLN A 597 -35.17 8.47 24.69
CA GLN A 597 -34.39 9.17 23.66
C GLN A 597 -34.40 8.42 22.32
N ILE A 598 -34.82 7.15 22.28
CA ILE A 598 -34.88 6.37 21.04
C ILE A 598 -35.91 6.95 20.06
N SER A 599 -37.08 7.38 20.54
CA SER A 599 -38.07 8.07 19.71
C SER A 599 -37.54 9.38 19.14
N LEU A 600 -36.83 10.16 19.96
CA LEU A 600 -36.17 11.41 19.55
C LEU A 600 -35.08 11.16 18.50
N PHE A 601 -34.33 10.06 18.64
CA PHE A 601 -33.34 9.66 17.66
C PHE A 601 -33.98 9.38 16.29
N VAL A 602 -35.08 8.62 16.26
CA VAL A 602 -35.80 8.33 15.00
C VAL A 602 -36.36 9.63 14.38
N GLU A 603 -37.03 10.46 15.17
CA GLU A 603 -37.67 11.68 14.67
C GLU A 603 -36.65 12.74 14.21
N TYR A 604 -35.62 13.00 15.00
CA TYR A 604 -34.70 14.11 14.78
C TYR A 604 -33.41 13.69 14.09
N PHE A 605 -32.75 12.60 14.52
CA PHE A 605 -31.50 12.17 13.89
C PHE A 605 -31.75 11.53 12.52
N LEU A 606 -32.53 10.44 12.46
CA LEU A 606 -32.86 9.81 11.17
C LEU A 606 -33.70 10.74 10.29
N GLY A 607 -34.56 11.58 10.88
CA GLY A 607 -35.29 12.63 10.15
C GLY A 607 -34.38 13.69 9.52
N ALA A 608 -33.30 14.10 10.19
CA ALA A 608 -32.30 15.00 9.60
C ALA A 608 -31.56 14.33 8.43
N VAL A 609 -31.11 13.09 8.61
CA VAL A 609 -30.48 12.29 7.54
C VAL A 609 -31.41 12.14 6.34
N ALA A 610 -32.69 11.83 6.55
CA ALA A 610 -33.67 11.70 5.48
C ALA A 610 -33.91 13.03 4.73
N LYS A 611 -34.00 14.16 5.44
CA LYS A 611 -34.12 15.49 4.83
C LYS A 611 -32.89 15.87 4.01
N PHE A 612 -31.70 15.53 4.50
CA PHE A 612 -30.45 15.70 3.77
C PHE A 612 -30.44 14.84 2.50
N GLU A 613 -30.72 13.55 2.60
CA GLU A 613 -30.74 12.62 1.46
C GLU A 613 -31.74 13.07 0.37
N ALA A 614 -32.92 13.54 0.77
CA ALA A 614 -33.92 14.06 -0.17
C ALA A 614 -33.39 15.25 -1.00
N LYS A 615 -32.58 16.11 -0.38
CA LYS A 615 -32.01 17.32 -1.00
C LYS A 615 -30.64 17.13 -1.65
N SER A 616 -29.90 16.09 -1.27
CA SER A 616 -28.54 15.85 -1.76
C SER A 616 -28.53 15.54 -3.25
N ASP A 617 -27.60 16.13 -4.00
CA ASP A 617 -27.40 15.82 -5.42
C ASP A 617 -26.72 14.45 -5.61
N TYR A 618 -26.13 13.89 -4.55
CA TYR A 618 -25.38 12.64 -4.57
C TYR A 618 -26.32 11.47 -4.20
N LYS A 619 -27.00 10.89 -5.19
CA LYS A 619 -28.04 9.89 -4.95
C LYS A 619 -27.47 8.47 -4.79
N PRO A 620 -27.70 7.79 -3.66
CA PRO A 620 -27.36 6.38 -3.53
C PRO A 620 -28.28 5.52 -4.40
N VAL A 621 -27.74 4.47 -5.02
CA VAL A 621 -28.52 3.47 -5.77
C VAL A 621 -29.21 2.45 -4.88
N MET A 622 -28.75 2.32 -3.63
CA MET A 622 -29.39 1.52 -2.59
C MET A 622 -29.09 2.14 -1.24
N LYS A 623 -30.08 2.07 -0.36
CA LYS A 623 -29.98 2.49 1.04
C LYS A 623 -30.63 1.44 1.93
N ASN A 624 -30.03 1.21 3.08
CA ASN A 624 -30.57 0.35 4.12
C ASN A 624 -30.15 0.87 5.49
N THR A 625 -30.99 0.64 6.50
CA THR A 625 -30.72 1.04 7.88
C THR A 625 -31.03 -0.10 8.83
N TRP A 626 -30.18 -0.32 9.83
CA TRP A 626 -30.44 -1.28 10.89
C TRP A 626 -30.06 -0.69 12.24
N GLY A 627 -31.07 -0.29 13.03
CA GLY A 627 -30.82 0.45 14.27
C GLY A 627 -30.14 1.79 13.97
N ASP A 628 -28.90 1.93 14.43
CA ASP A 628 -28.01 3.07 14.20
C ASP A 628 -27.09 2.94 12.98
N ALA A 629 -27.03 1.76 12.37
CA ALA A 629 -26.22 1.54 11.19
C ALA A 629 -26.90 2.07 9.93
N LEU A 630 -26.16 2.84 9.14
CA LEU A 630 -26.54 3.32 7.81
C LEU A 630 -25.67 2.63 6.76
N TYR A 631 -26.29 2.06 5.74
CA TYR A 631 -25.60 1.43 4.62
C TYR A 631 -26.12 2.01 3.30
N TYR A 632 -25.21 2.58 2.51
CA TYR A 632 -25.50 3.15 1.20
C TYR A 632 -24.57 2.58 0.13
N VAL A 633 -25.09 2.47 -1.08
CA VAL A 633 -24.33 2.03 -2.27
C VAL A 633 -24.44 3.09 -3.34
N PHE A 634 -23.33 3.41 -3.99
CA PHE A 634 -23.23 4.42 -5.05
C PHE A 634 -22.57 3.83 -6.29
N SER A 635 -22.93 4.34 -7.45
CA SER A 635 -22.39 3.93 -8.75
C SER A 635 -20.97 4.44 -9.02
N ASN A 636 -20.53 5.47 -8.31
CA ASN A 636 -19.22 6.09 -8.46
C ASN A 636 -18.66 6.57 -7.11
N VAL A 637 -17.35 6.78 -7.05
CA VAL A 637 -16.66 7.18 -5.81
C VAL A 637 -16.83 8.65 -5.46
N ARG A 638 -17.04 9.51 -6.45
CA ARG A 638 -17.23 10.95 -6.25
C ARG A 638 -18.46 11.22 -5.39
N ASP A 639 -19.61 10.68 -5.77
CA ASP A 639 -20.88 10.86 -5.08
C ASP A 639 -20.84 10.22 -3.69
N ALA A 640 -20.24 9.03 -3.57
CA ALA A 640 -20.06 8.37 -2.26
C ALA A 640 -19.23 9.22 -1.30
N GLY A 641 -18.11 9.78 -1.78
CA GLY A 641 -17.22 10.62 -0.96
C GLY A 641 -17.87 11.93 -0.55
N LEU A 642 -18.55 12.62 -1.47
CA LEU A 642 -19.25 13.88 -1.18
C LEU A 642 -20.43 13.67 -0.23
N PHE A 643 -21.24 12.63 -0.46
CA PHE A 643 -22.31 12.26 0.46
C PHE A 643 -21.80 11.96 1.86
N ALA A 644 -20.70 11.20 1.97
CA ALA A 644 -20.07 10.86 3.25
C ALA A 644 -19.56 12.09 4.02
N LEU A 645 -18.93 13.03 3.32
CA LEU A 645 -18.46 14.27 3.94
C LEU A 645 -19.62 15.16 4.40
N GLU A 646 -20.67 15.28 3.59
CA GLU A 646 -21.82 16.12 3.90
C GLU A 646 -22.70 15.56 5.03
N ILE A 647 -22.95 14.24 5.07
CA ILE A 647 -23.69 13.62 6.18
C ILE A 647 -22.90 13.71 7.50
N CYS A 648 -21.57 13.59 7.44
CA CYS A 648 -20.71 13.76 8.61
C CYS A 648 -20.77 15.21 9.13
N ASN A 649 -20.66 16.20 8.24
CA ASN A 649 -20.77 17.61 8.59
C ASN A 649 -22.16 17.98 9.16
N LEU A 650 -23.24 17.46 8.56
CA LEU A 650 -24.60 17.63 9.08
C LEU A 650 -24.69 17.17 10.54
N VAL A 651 -24.18 15.98 10.84
CA VAL A 651 -24.25 15.43 12.20
C VAL A 651 -23.38 16.21 13.18
N GLN A 652 -22.20 16.66 12.75
CA GLN A 652 -21.30 17.45 13.59
C GLN A 652 -21.81 18.87 13.90
N SER A 653 -22.47 19.51 12.94
CA SER A 653 -22.98 20.88 13.07
C SER A 653 -24.35 20.96 13.74
N THR A 654 -25.04 19.83 13.92
CA THR A 654 -26.35 19.78 14.57
C THR A 654 -26.23 19.80 16.09
N ASP A 655 -26.93 20.74 16.73
CA ASP A 655 -27.05 20.82 18.18
C ASP A 655 -28.10 19.83 18.70
N TRP A 656 -27.64 18.61 18.99
CA TRP A 656 -28.49 17.50 19.43
C TRP A 656 -29.13 17.71 20.81
N GLU A 657 -28.54 18.53 21.67
CA GLU A 657 -29.08 18.78 23.03
C GLU A 657 -30.41 19.52 22.97
N LYS A 658 -30.60 20.40 21.98
CA LYS A 658 -31.86 21.12 21.76
C LYS A 658 -33.06 20.20 21.52
N VAL A 659 -32.81 18.99 21.03
CA VAL A 659 -33.85 17.98 20.76
C VAL A 659 -33.80 16.82 21.77
N GLY A 660 -33.13 17.01 22.90
CA GLY A 660 -33.07 16.02 23.99
C GLY A 660 -32.15 14.82 23.72
N LEU A 661 -31.28 14.90 22.70
CA LEU A 661 -30.28 13.89 22.37
C LEU A 661 -28.90 14.27 22.91
N PRO A 662 -27.98 13.31 23.15
CA PRO A 662 -26.65 13.63 23.67
C PRO A 662 -25.82 14.51 22.73
N ALA A 663 -25.17 15.55 23.25
CA ALA A 663 -24.20 16.37 22.49
C ALA A 663 -23.08 15.54 21.83
N SER A 664 -22.74 14.40 22.43
CA SER A 664 -21.68 13.50 21.94
C SER A 664 -22.07 12.61 20.76
N LEU A 665 -23.31 12.69 20.25
CA LEU A 665 -23.72 11.94 19.07
C LEU A 665 -22.86 12.34 17.87
N ASN A 666 -22.31 11.34 17.19
CA ASN A 666 -21.48 11.55 16.02
C ASN A 666 -21.52 10.33 15.11
N LEU A 667 -21.10 10.49 13.86
CA LEU A 667 -21.01 9.39 12.90
C LEU A 667 -19.57 8.91 12.74
N ARG A 668 -19.34 7.61 12.68
CA ARG A 668 -18.12 7.08 12.05
C ARG A 668 -18.51 6.61 10.66
N VAL A 669 -17.77 7.05 9.64
CA VAL A 669 -18.14 6.78 8.24
C VAL A 669 -16.99 6.07 7.54
N ALA A 670 -17.29 4.94 6.92
CA ALA A 670 -16.36 4.12 6.17
C ALA A 670 -16.74 4.02 4.70
N LEU A 671 -15.75 4.13 3.82
CA LEU A 671 -15.89 4.03 2.37
C LEU A 671 -15.00 2.92 1.80
N HIS A 672 -15.55 2.16 0.86
CA HIS A 672 -14.83 1.12 0.14
C HIS A 672 -15.35 1.01 -1.29
N THR A 673 -14.51 0.58 -2.21
CA THR A 673 -14.93 0.19 -3.55
C THR A 673 -14.60 -1.26 -3.80
N GLY A 674 -15.51 -1.96 -4.47
CA GLY A 674 -15.29 -3.37 -4.76
C GLY A 674 -16.37 -3.98 -5.62
N VAL A 675 -16.11 -5.23 -6.03
CA VAL A 675 -17.07 -6.02 -6.79
C VAL A 675 -18.16 -6.53 -5.86
N VAL A 676 -19.42 -6.24 -6.20
CA VAL A 676 -20.60 -6.68 -5.46
C VAL A 676 -21.59 -7.39 -6.38
N TYR A 677 -22.35 -8.33 -5.81
CA TYR A 677 -23.44 -9.02 -6.48
C TYR A 677 -24.76 -8.29 -6.25
N LYS A 678 -25.40 -7.85 -7.34
CA LYS A 678 -26.70 -7.22 -7.39
C LYS A 678 -27.78 -8.29 -7.53
N TYR A 679 -28.81 -8.23 -6.68
CA TYR A 679 -29.96 -9.14 -6.77
C TYR A 679 -31.20 -8.49 -6.14
N THR A 680 -32.37 -9.00 -6.51
CA THR A 680 -33.62 -8.67 -5.81
C THR A 680 -33.71 -9.54 -4.57
N ASN A 681 -33.74 -8.91 -3.38
CA ASN A 681 -33.90 -9.63 -2.13
C ASN A 681 -35.28 -10.33 -2.12
N PRO A 682 -35.34 -11.66 -2.01
CA PRO A 682 -36.60 -12.40 -2.13
C PRO A 682 -37.56 -12.15 -0.96
N ILE A 683 -37.06 -11.63 0.17
CA ILE A 683 -37.86 -11.32 1.35
C ILE A 683 -38.47 -9.92 1.24
N THR A 684 -37.68 -8.92 0.85
CA THR A 684 -38.13 -7.53 0.84
C THR A 684 -38.63 -7.04 -0.52
N GLY A 685 -38.35 -7.77 -1.60
CA GLY A 685 -38.63 -7.37 -2.98
C GLY A 685 -37.74 -6.22 -3.49
N MET A 686 -36.82 -5.71 -2.67
CA MET A 686 -35.96 -4.59 -3.02
C MET A 686 -34.64 -5.05 -3.66
N THR A 687 -34.13 -4.28 -4.61
CA THR A 687 -32.77 -4.50 -5.13
C THR A 687 -31.75 -4.28 -4.01
N THR A 688 -30.83 -5.22 -3.84
CA THR A 688 -29.78 -5.24 -2.82
C THR A 688 -28.44 -5.59 -3.46
N TYR A 689 -27.37 -5.12 -2.82
CA TYR A 689 -25.98 -5.42 -3.18
C TYR A 689 -25.32 -6.14 -2.01
N SER A 690 -24.73 -7.31 -2.28
CA SER A 690 -24.04 -8.13 -1.29
C SER A 690 -22.73 -8.67 -1.87
N GLY A 691 -21.90 -9.27 -1.02
CA GLY A 691 -20.60 -9.79 -1.39
C GLY A 691 -19.54 -9.40 -0.37
N THR A 692 -18.34 -9.93 -0.52
CA THR A 692 -17.37 -9.79 0.56
C THR A 692 -16.76 -8.40 0.68
N HIS A 693 -16.76 -7.62 -0.40
CA HIS A 693 -16.42 -6.20 -0.35
C HIS A 693 -17.37 -5.39 0.56
N VAL A 694 -18.64 -5.80 0.69
CA VAL A 694 -19.58 -5.22 1.69
C VAL A 694 -19.11 -5.50 3.11
N SER A 695 -18.60 -6.71 3.36
CA SER A 695 -18.03 -7.06 4.65
C SER A 695 -16.75 -6.27 4.94
N TYR A 696 -15.87 -6.06 3.95
CA TYR A 696 -14.68 -5.22 4.12
C TYR A 696 -15.03 -3.78 4.49
N ALA A 697 -15.98 -3.18 3.77
CA ALA A 697 -16.46 -1.82 4.06
C ALA A 697 -16.94 -1.69 5.51
N ALA A 698 -17.75 -2.65 5.98
CA ALA A 698 -18.28 -2.70 7.34
C ALA A 698 -17.23 -2.97 8.44
N ARG A 699 -15.96 -3.25 8.09
CA ARG A 699 -14.86 -3.46 9.06
C ARG A 699 -13.94 -2.26 9.18
N ILE A 700 -14.04 -1.31 8.25
CA ILE A 700 -13.38 0.00 8.34
C ILE A 700 -14.15 0.91 9.30
N GLU A 701 -15.48 0.80 9.40
CA GLU A 701 -16.28 1.64 10.29
C GLU A 701 -15.80 1.55 11.77
N PRO A 702 -15.61 0.36 12.37
CA PRO A 702 -15.29 0.27 13.80
C PRO A 702 -13.99 0.93 14.21
N ILE A 703 -13.04 1.04 13.28
CA ILE A 703 -11.73 1.67 13.47
C ILE A 703 -11.73 3.16 13.10
N THR A 704 -12.81 3.65 12.50
CA THR A 704 -12.93 5.05 12.08
C THR A 704 -13.21 5.93 13.29
N PRO A 705 -12.45 7.02 13.51
CA PRO A 705 -12.76 7.96 14.57
C PRO A 705 -14.12 8.64 14.34
N PRO A 706 -14.88 8.94 15.40
CA PRO A 706 -16.14 9.66 15.29
C PRO A 706 -15.95 11.04 14.67
N GLY A 707 -16.83 11.41 13.77
CA GLY A 707 -16.76 12.65 13.02
C GLY A 707 -15.73 12.64 11.89
N LYS A 708 -15.30 11.46 11.45
CA LYS A 708 -14.33 11.30 10.36
C LYS A 708 -14.87 10.32 9.33
N VAL A 709 -14.38 10.49 8.10
CA VAL A 709 -14.67 9.63 6.96
C VAL A 709 -13.40 8.90 6.58
N TYR A 710 -13.32 7.60 6.84
CA TYR A 710 -12.17 6.77 6.44
C TYR A 710 -12.52 5.93 5.21
N SER A 711 -11.50 5.56 4.44
CA SER A 711 -11.65 4.73 3.26
C SER A 711 -10.51 3.73 3.09
N SER A 712 -10.76 2.68 2.32
CA SER A 712 -9.74 1.72 1.89
C SER A 712 -8.82 2.29 0.79
N GLN A 713 -7.63 1.71 0.60
CA GLN A 713 -6.77 1.98 -0.56
C GLN A 713 -7.49 1.81 -1.90
N ALA A 714 -8.36 0.81 -2.01
CA ALA A 714 -9.14 0.61 -3.24
C ALA A 714 -10.03 1.81 -3.57
N PHE A 715 -10.63 2.43 -2.55
CA PHE A 715 -11.43 3.63 -2.74
C PHE A 715 -10.55 4.82 -3.15
N ALA A 716 -9.42 5.04 -2.48
CA ALA A 716 -8.47 6.09 -2.82
C ALA A 716 -7.91 5.94 -4.26
N ALA A 717 -7.58 4.73 -4.68
CA ALA A 717 -7.12 4.45 -6.05
C ALA A 717 -8.23 4.70 -7.08
N MET A 718 -9.48 4.34 -6.79
CA MET A 718 -10.61 4.66 -7.67
C MET A 718 -10.85 6.17 -7.79
N VAL A 719 -10.74 6.92 -6.68
CA VAL A 719 -10.83 8.40 -6.65
C VAL A 719 -9.76 9.01 -7.54
N ALA A 720 -8.51 8.53 -7.43
CA ALA A 720 -7.42 8.97 -8.29
C ALA A 720 -7.70 8.64 -9.77
N SER A 721 -8.15 7.42 -10.07
CA SER A 721 -8.45 6.96 -11.44
C SER A 721 -9.51 7.81 -12.11
N GLU A 722 -10.63 8.05 -11.42
CA GLU A 722 -11.76 8.84 -11.92
C GLU A 722 -11.48 10.36 -11.91
N GLY A 723 -10.32 10.79 -11.40
CA GLY A 723 -9.89 12.19 -11.43
C GLY A 723 -10.74 13.11 -10.56
N VAL A 724 -11.26 12.61 -9.46
CA VAL A 724 -12.04 13.38 -8.48
C VAL A 724 -11.14 14.44 -7.82
N LYS A 725 -11.62 15.69 -7.74
CA LYS A 725 -10.84 16.84 -7.25
C LYS A 725 -11.46 17.54 -6.04
N GLU A 726 -12.72 17.22 -5.73
CA GLU A 726 -13.49 17.89 -4.68
C GLU A 726 -13.07 17.48 -3.27
N PHE A 727 -12.35 16.36 -3.13
CA PHE A 727 -11.80 15.88 -1.87
C PHE A 727 -10.49 15.11 -2.09
N THR A 728 -9.65 15.06 -1.06
CA THR A 728 -8.44 14.23 -1.00
C THR A 728 -8.67 12.98 -0.17
N CYS A 729 -7.84 11.95 -0.39
CA CYS A 729 -7.75 10.76 0.45
C CYS A 729 -6.35 10.70 1.07
N ASP A 730 -6.23 11.12 2.32
CA ASP A 730 -4.94 11.17 3.02
C ASP A 730 -4.64 9.87 3.73
N TYR A 731 -3.44 9.32 3.56
CA TYR A 731 -3.08 8.10 4.26
C TYR A 731 -3.06 8.28 5.79
N VAL A 732 -3.67 7.34 6.52
CA VAL A 732 -3.72 7.34 7.99
C VAL A 732 -3.12 6.10 8.64
N GLY A 733 -2.53 5.21 7.85
CA GLY A 733 -1.84 4.01 8.31
C GLY A 733 -2.48 2.70 7.90
N GLN A 734 -1.74 1.63 8.16
CA GLN A 734 -2.23 0.27 8.16
C GLN A 734 -3.04 0.05 9.43
N THR A 735 -4.35 -0.15 9.28
CA THR A 735 -5.22 -0.42 10.42
C THR A 735 -5.62 -1.88 10.43
N SER A 736 -5.47 -2.54 11.58
CA SER A 736 -5.97 -3.90 11.77
C SER A 736 -7.49 -3.87 11.70
N LEU A 737 -8.06 -4.49 10.67
CA LEU A 737 -9.51 -4.60 10.55
C LEU A 737 -10.06 -5.46 11.69
N ALA A 738 -11.24 -5.09 12.17
CA ALA A 738 -11.91 -5.81 13.24
C ALA A 738 -12.09 -7.31 12.90
N LYS A 739 -12.06 -8.16 13.93
CA LYS A 739 -12.26 -9.63 13.83
C LYS A 739 -11.14 -10.39 13.08
N GLY A 740 -9.90 -9.88 13.07
CA GLY A 740 -8.73 -10.63 12.62
C GLY A 740 -8.58 -10.74 11.10
N TYR A 741 -9.16 -9.81 10.34
CA TYR A 741 -9.15 -9.82 8.87
C TYR A 741 -7.81 -9.42 8.22
N GLY A 742 -6.82 -9.03 9.03
CA GLY A 742 -5.54 -8.50 8.57
C GLY A 742 -5.44 -6.98 8.74
N THR A 743 -4.34 -6.42 8.29
CA THR A 743 -4.03 -4.99 8.40
C THR A 743 -4.05 -4.39 6.99
N PHE A 744 -4.81 -3.31 6.79
CA PHE A 744 -5.00 -2.72 5.46
C PHE A 744 -4.71 -1.22 5.44
N PRO A 745 -4.15 -0.69 4.33
CA PRO A 745 -3.90 0.72 4.17
C PRO A 745 -5.23 1.49 4.18
N THR A 746 -5.33 2.42 5.13
CA THR A 746 -6.53 3.22 5.40
C THR A 746 -6.24 4.69 5.09
N TYR A 747 -7.24 5.39 4.57
CA TYR A 747 -7.17 6.79 4.17
C TYR A 747 -8.27 7.60 4.84
N HIS A 748 -8.06 8.88 5.07
CA HIS A 748 -9.03 9.82 5.60
C HIS A 748 -9.44 10.79 4.50
N LEU A 749 -10.75 10.88 4.23
CA LEU A 749 -11.27 11.82 3.24
C LEU A 749 -11.37 13.22 3.83
N ARG A 750 -10.92 14.22 3.06
CA ARG A 750 -11.06 15.64 3.40
C ARG A 750 -11.47 16.46 2.19
N ARG A 751 -12.36 17.44 2.37
CA ARG A 751 -12.78 18.34 1.29
C ARG A 751 -11.60 19.20 0.84
N CYS A 752 -11.46 19.39 -0.47
CA CYS A 752 -10.52 20.35 -1.03
C CYS A 752 -11.17 21.75 -0.98
N GLY A 753 -10.63 22.65 -0.16
CA GLY A 753 -11.15 24.02 -0.03
C GLY A 753 -12.48 24.11 0.73
N GLY A 754 -12.42 24.62 1.97
CA GLY A 754 -13.57 24.91 2.82
C GLY A 754 -13.31 24.47 4.26
N GLY A 755 -13.17 25.46 5.16
CA GLY A 755 -13.03 25.26 6.60
C GLY A 755 -14.26 24.71 7.30
#